data_AF-A0AAE4K4N2-F1
#
_entry.id   AF-A0AAE4K4N2-F1
#
_cell.length_a   1.000
_cell.length_b   1.000
_cell.length_c   1.000
_cell.angle_alpha   90.00
_cell.angle_beta   90.00
_cell.angle_gamma   90.00
#
_symmetry.space_group_name_H-M   'P 1'
#
loop_
_entity.id
_entity.type
_entity.pdbx_description
1 polymer ?
#
loop_
_entity_poly.entity_id
_entity_poly.type
_entity_poly.pdbx_seq_one_letter_code
_entity_poly.pdbx_strand_id
1 'polypeptide(L)'
;MRIPLLHADFERGTFTKIAKALRKLLEPHALSLMQSQEALALLLGYRNLHDAQKEASSEVPSSFLSLASDYTELRAVQAVVWRLFVHYGMSIVKGRDLVPKLHLDLLSVNVQRMELQRERDRRYREKGIFLDEFGSFAAYAEPWPNQTPALLEAGIPGFKWAIMPDRTVFLWHRLVEQIEILPANYLDDLDGARRLPDASDPETAFVVNSLAPAAYLPLTEALAGHEPMAAGSAQWSIKWLVGVGLEPIGRVIVADKLGALVPRVFDVNGVDIFDALADLLCGDIVTSDAVPAGILESNADVYLLDSFEWTRMSSGQSADALLMDRRNRLPASITLVTDGRRFYVQSDHRFREHGQEYLATRIFNLQSQLDLIRHEELFRFVQLPGGLEARMADAPVFPAGGSEWYEDVTTALAAQHARNMERFASPETVRDLTEAVDLISVSQLSEFVEEQINLDLPLRYPDSTEVDEDLEADRSRAVHHMESLGDEAKRTLPGLERFSSLSLGFVALYVNGFYPGSRYGYLAQWPQKADHLAQSKLLSGLLAYKGLVKQSLSEGSVALVVAMTAVLSGNLRNRSELDSVYLSACRIEAHLKLVGRQLDEAAAWRKVESEAAECRRHGKFMRTGEPIPETRPRSMAEAFAGMYTEARGNYNPNFFQLTASK
;
A
#
# COMPACT_ATOMS: atom_id res chain seq x y z
N MET A 1 -22.12 32.04 12.09
CA MET A 1 -23.25 31.07 12.22
C MET A 1 -23.83 31.10 13.64
N ARG A 2 -25.14 31.30 13.83
CA ARG A 2 -25.80 31.17 15.15
C ARG A 2 -26.22 29.71 15.36
N ILE A 3 -25.89 29.12 16.51
CA ILE A 3 -26.30 27.76 16.87
C ILE A 3 -27.72 27.85 17.44
N PRO A 4 -28.72 27.19 16.84
CA PRO A 4 -30.11 27.28 17.29
C PRO A 4 -30.28 26.69 18.69
N LEU A 5 -31.12 27.35 19.49
CA LEU A 5 -31.51 26.93 20.84
C LEU A 5 -33.02 26.72 20.90
N LEU A 6 -33.46 25.72 21.65
CA LEU A 6 -34.87 25.50 21.94
C LEU A 6 -35.23 25.94 23.36
N HIS A 7 -36.50 26.28 23.59
CA HIS A 7 -37.00 26.50 24.95
C HIS A 7 -36.70 25.31 25.89
N ALA A 8 -36.75 24.08 25.34
CA ALA A 8 -36.38 22.86 26.05
C ALA A 8 -34.95 22.88 26.60
N ASP A 9 -33.99 23.56 25.96
CA ASP A 9 -32.60 23.64 26.41
C ASP A 9 -32.45 24.44 27.71
N PHE A 10 -33.34 25.42 27.91
CA PHE A 10 -33.40 26.24 29.12
C PHE A 10 -34.24 25.55 30.21
N GLU A 11 -35.42 25.02 29.86
CA GLU A 11 -36.33 24.35 30.80
C GLU A 11 -35.73 23.08 31.41
N ARG A 12 -35.04 22.26 30.60
CA ARG A 12 -34.38 21.02 31.05
C ARG A 12 -33.02 21.27 31.71
N GLY A 13 -32.56 22.53 31.73
CA GLY A 13 -31.29 22.93 32.30
C GLY A 13 -30.06 22.49 31.51
N THR A 14 -30.21 22.03 30.26
CA THR A 14 -29.12 21.63 29.37
C THR A 14 -28.15 22.78 29.13
N PHE A 15 -28.67 23.97 28.82
CA PHE A 15 -27.86 25.19 28.64
C PHE A 15 -26.98 25.48 29.87
N THR A 16 -27.57 25.33 31.07
CA THR A 16 -26.87 25.52 32.34
C THR A 16 -25.83 24.43 32.62
N LYS A 17 -26.04 23.19 32.17
CA LYS A 17 -25.04 22.10 32.28
C LYS A 17 -23.83 22.39 31.40
N ILE A 18 -24.05 22.80 30.14
CA ILE A 18 -22.99 23.17 29.20
C ILE A 18 -22.22 24.40 29.75
N ALA A 19 -22.92 25.40 30.29
CA ALA A 19 -22.26 26.57 30.90
C ALA A 19 -21.38 26.19 32.11
N LYS A 20 -21.82 25.23 32.93
CA LYS A 20 -21.00 24.68 34.02
C LYS A 20 -19.77 23.91 33.52
N ALA A 21 -19.90 23.19 32.40
CA ALA A 21 -18.75 22.54 31.76
C ALA A 21 -17.77 23.60 31.25
N LEU A 22 -18.25 24.61 30.52
CA LEU A 22 -17.45 25.75 30.05
C LEU A 22 -16.71 26.46 31.17
N ARG A 23 -17.39 26.69 32.30
CA ARG A 23 -16.80 27.28 33.51
C ARG A 23 -15.59 26.50 34.02
N LYS A 24 -15.61 25.16 33.93
CA LYS A 24 -14.47 24.32 34.35
C LYS A 24 -13.29 24.39 33.37
N LEU A 25 -13.54 24.74 32.11
CA LEU A 25 -12.55 24.73 31.04
C LEU A 25 -11.86 26.08 30.83
N LEU A 26 -12.56 27.21 31.02
CA LEU A 26 -12.02 28.54 30.75
C LEU A 26 -11.02 29.04 31.82
N GLU A 27 -11.14 28.58 33.07
CA GLU A 27 -10.15 28.61 34.16
C GLU A 27 -10.85 28.20 35.48
N PRO A 28 -10.21 27.45 36.40
CA PRO A 28 -10.89 26.96 37.60
C PRO A 28 -11.40 28.05 38.56
N HIS A 29 -10.88 29.29 38.47
CA HIS A 29 -11.10 30.36 39.46
C HIS A 29 -11.39 31.71 38.79
N ALA A 30 -12.64 31.99 38.37
CA ALA A 30 -13.15 33.38 38.27
C ALA A 30 -14.62 33.52 37.83
N LEU A 31 -15.17 32.65 36.99
CA LEU A 31 -16.50 32.91 36.41
C LEU A 31 -17.63 32.48 37.35
N SER A 32 -18.57 33.37 37.66
CA SER A 32 -19.85 33.02 38.27
C SER A 32 -20.71 32.20 37.30
N LEU A 33 -21.76 31.53 37.79
CA LEU A 33 -22.66 30.77 36.91
C LEU A 33 -23.30 31.67 35.85
N MET A 34 -23.71 32.88 36.23
CA MET A 34 -24.31 33.87 35.31
C MET A 34 -23.32 34.28 34.22
N GLN A 35 -22.07 34.57 34.60
CA GLN A 35 -21.01 34.89 33.64
C GLN A 35 -20.69 33.72 32.70
N SER A 36 -20.74 32.48 33.19
CA SER A 36 -20.56 31.29 32.32
C SER A 36 -21.72 31.07 31.34
N GLN A 37 -22.94 31.45 31.74
CA GLN A 37 -24.12 31.40 30.86
C GLN A 37 -24.10 32.52 29.82
N GLU A 38 -23.65 33.73 30.19
CA GLU A 38 -23.40 34.82 29.24
C GLU A 38 -22.27 34.46 28.25
N ALA A 39 -21.17 33.89 28.75
CA ALA A 39 -20.08 33.40 27.92
C ALA A 39 -20.57 32.34 26.93
N LEU A 40 -21.37 31.36 27.38
CA LEU A 40 -21.94 30.36 26.49
C LEU A 40 -22.87 30.98 25.44
N ALA A 41 -23.71 31.94 25.80
CA ALA A 41 -24.59 32.62 24.85
C ALA A 41 -23.79 33.32 23.73
N LEU A 42 -22.70 34.01 24.09
CA LEU A 42 -21.77 34.61 23.14
C LEU A 42 -21.14 33.54 22.22
N LEU A 43 -20.64 32.44 22.79
CA LEU A 43 -20.03 31.35 22.02
C LEU A 43 -21.03 30.65 21.07
N LEU A 44 -22.32 30.63 21.40
CA LEU A 44 -23.37 30.10 20.51
C LEU A 44 -23.86 31.11 19.46
N GLY A 45 -23.45 32.38 19.55
CA GLY A 45 -23.70 33.41 18.54
C GLY A 45 -24.84 34.36 18.85
N TYR A 46 -25.14 34.50 20.14
CA TYR A 46 -26.10 35.47 20.66
C TYR A 46 -25.36 36.64 21.30
N ARG A 47 -26.03 37.79 21.43
CA ARG A 47 -25.40 38.98 22.02
C ARG A 47 -25.19 38.84 23.54
N ASN A 48 -26.10 38.16 24.21
CA ASN A 48 -26.08 37.90 25.65
C ASN A 48 -27.09 36.79 25.99
N LEU A 49 -27.18 36.41 27.27
CA LEU A 49 -28.11 35.36 27.73
C LEU A 49 -29.58 35.70 27.45
N HIS A 50 -29.98 36.97 27.61
CA HIS A 50 -31.35 37.40 27.36
C HIS A 50 -31.74 37.28 25.88
N ASP A 51 -30.83 37.63 24.97
CA ASP A 51 -30.97 37.43 23.53
C ASP A 51 -31.12 35.94 23.19
N ALA A 52 -30.30 35.08 23.80
CA ALA A 52 -30.39 33.63 23.62
C ALA A 52 -31.73 33.05 24.09
N GLN A 53 -32.29 33.54 25.20
CA GLN A 53 -33.60 33.11 25.71
C GLN A 53 -34.76 33.61 24.84
N LYS A 54 -34.67 34.86 24.35
CA LYS A 54 -35.70 35.48 23.50
C LYS A 54 -35.78 34.83 22.12
N GLU A 55 -34.64 34.45 21.57
CA GLU A 55 -34.51 33.88 20.22
C GLU A 55 -34.57 32.34 20.23
N ALA A 56 -34.81 31.73 21.39
CA ALA A 56 -35.04 30.29 21.50
C ALA A 56 -36.39 29.92 20.89
N SER A 57 -36.44 28.84 20.12
CA SER A 57 -37.66 28.38 19.45
C SER A 57 -38.36 27.27 20.24
N SER A 58 -39.66 27.12 20.07
CA SER A 58 -40.41 25.96 20.59
C SER A 58 -40.13 24.68 19.81
N GLU A 59 -39.81 24.80 18.52
CA GLU A 59 -39.55 23.68 17.60
C GLU A 59 -38.27 23.91 16.79
N VAL A 60 -37.63 22.83 16.34
CA VAL A 60 -36.45 22.92 15.47
C VAL A 60 -36.91 23.33 14.07
N PRO A 61 -36.38 24.41 13.48
CA PRO A 61 -36.80 24.81 12.16
C PRO A 61 -36.45 23.72 11.13
N SER A 62 -37.39 23.41 10.24
CA SER A 62 -37.25 22.35 9.23
C SER A 62 -36.02 22.53 8.33
N SER A 63 -35.55 23.77 8.15
CA SER A 63 -34.32 24.09 7.44
C SER A 63 -33.05 23.54 8.11
N PHE A 64 -33.02 23.36 9.44
CA PHE A 64 -31.88 22.79 10.18
C PHE A 64 -31.91 21.26 10.26
N LEU A 65 -33.06 20.67 9.95
CA LEU A 65 -33.26 19.22 9.89
C LEU A 65 -32.97 18.65 8.50
N SER A 66 -32.82 19.52 7.49
CA SER A 66 -32.46 19.13 6.13
C SER A 66 -31.00 18.66 6.04
N LEU A 67 -30.76 17.65 5.19
CA LEU A 67 -29.43 17.22 4.77
C LEU A 67 -28.66 18.33 4.02
N ALA A 68 -29.39 19.23 3.37
CA ALA A 68 -28.83 20.39 2.68
C ALA A 68 -28.59 21.58 3.64
N SER A 69 -28.78 21.39 4.95
CA SER A 69 -28.49 22.42 5.94
C SER A 69 -26.99 22.53 6.19
N ASP A 70 -26.49 23.76 6.18
CA ASP A 70 -25.09 24.06 6.53
C ASP A 70 -24.76 23.79 8.01
N TYR A 71 -25.79 23.57 8.83
CA TYR A 71 -25.62 23.23 10.23
C TYR A 71 -25.25 21.75 10.36
N THR A 72 -24.14 21.45 11.02
CA THR A 72 -23.73 20.10 11.48
C THR A 72 -23.13 20.24 12.87
N GLU A 73 -23.05 19.14 13.62
CA GLU A 73 -22.35 19.15 14.92
C GLU A 73 -20.89 19.61 14.75
N LEU A 74 -20.22 19.14 13.70
CA LEU A 74 -18.87 19.58 13.33
C LEU A 74 -18.81 21.10 13.12
N ARG A 75 -19.73 21.68 12.35
CA ARG A 75 -19.80 23.14 12.13
C ARG A 75 -20.13 23.92 13.40
N ALA A 76 -20.93 23.35 14.30
CA ALA A 76 -21.22 23.94 15.60
C ALA A 76 -19.97 23.98 16.49
N VAL A 77 -19.22 22.87 16.56
CA VAL A 77 -17.92 22.80 17.24
C VAL A 77 -16.95 23.83 16.66
N GLN A 78 -16.78 23.86 15.34
CA GLN A 78 -15.91 24.82 14.64
C GLN A 78 -16.28 26.28 14.96
N ALA A 79 -17.56 26.62 14.97
CA ALA A 79 -18.03 27.97 15.30
C ALA A 79 -17.75 28.36 16.76
N VAL A 80 -17.89 27.43 17.71
CA VAL A 80 -17.57 27.66 19.13
C VAL A 80 -16.05 27.82 19.32
N VAL A 81 -15.24 26.99 18.67
CA VAL A 81 -13.77 27.11 18.68
C VAL A 81 -13.33 28.47 18.15
N TRP A 82 -13.88 28.91 17.01
CA TRP A 82 -13.58 30.23 16.44
C TRP A 82 -13.89 31.36 17.43
N ARG A 83 -15.04 31.31 18.09
CA ARG A 83 -15.43 32.36 19.06
C ARG A 83 -14.63 32.32 20.35
N LEU A 84 -14.19 31.14 20.79
CA LEU A 84 -13.23 31.02 21.89
C LEU A 84 -11.91 31.67 21.54
N PHE A 85 -11.45 31.52 20.30
CA PHE A 85 -10.30 32.24 19.79
C PHE A 85 -10.54 33.74 19.81
N VAL A 86 -11.57 34.24 19.11
CA VAL A 86 -11.84 35.68 18.96
C VAL A 86 -12.08 36.39 20.29
N HIS A 87 -12.93 35.86 21.16
CA HIS A 87 -13.35 36.55 22.39
C HIS A 87 -12.45 36.27 23.59
N TYR A 88 -11.83 35.09 23.67
CA TYR A 88 -11.09 34.66 24.86
C TYR A 88 -9.60 34.41 24.60
N GLY A 89 -9.11 34.56 23.37
CA GLY A 89 -7.68 34.37 23.07
C GLY A 89 -7.21 32.92 23.14
N MET A 90 -8.12 31.97 23.22
CA MET A 90 -7.78 30.55 23.24
C MET A 90 -7.31 30.11 21.86
N SER A 91 -6.14 29.47 21.76
CA SER A 91 -5.69 28.93 20.47
C SER A 91 -6.70 27.96 19.88
N ILE A 92 -6.83 27.93 18.55
CA ILE A 92 -7.81 27.09 17.85
C ILE A 92 -7.60 25.61 18.19
N VAL A 93 -6.35 25.16 18.29
CA VAL A 93 -5.98 23.79 18.71
C VAL A 93 -6.55 23.45 20.08
N LYS A 94 -6.25 24.29 21.08
CA LYS A 94 -6.75 24.09 22.44
C LYS A 94 -8.27 24.14 22.49
N GLY A 95 -8.89 24.99 21.67
CA GLY A 95 -10.34 25.01 21.49
C GLY A 95 -10.88 23.68 20.97
N ARG A 96 -10.26 23.09 19.93
CA ARG A 96 -10.69 21.80 19.35
C ARG A 96 -10.65 20.66 20.37
N ASP A 97 -9.65 20.63 21.25
CA ASP A 97 -9.54 19.60 22.29
C ASP A 97 -10.55 19.77 23.43
N LEU A 98 -11.02 21.00 23.65
CA LEU A 98 -11.87 21.37 24.78
C LEU A 98 -13.36 21.43 24.44
N VAL A 99 -13.72 21.90 23.25
CA VAL A 99 -15.12 22.09 22.85
C VAL A 99 -15.93 20.78 22.85
N PRO A 100 -15.40 19.62 22.42
CA PRO A 100 -16.10 18.34 22.57
C PRO A 100 -16.46 18.01 24.03
N LYS A 101 -15.67 18.47 25.00
CA LYS A 101 -15.92 18.29 26.44
C LYS A 101 -17.01 19.22 26.99
N LEU A 102 -17.51 20.16 26.17
CA LEU A 102 -18.65 21.02 26.52
C LEU A 102 -19.99 20.29 26.38
N HIS A 103 -20.01 19.13 25.71
CA HIS A 103 -21.22 18.35 25.44
C HIS A 103 -22.30 19.12 24.67
N LEU A 104 -21.89 19.74 23.54
CA LEU A 104 -22.83 20.43 22.64
C LEU A 104 -23.84 19.47 21.99
N ASP A 105 -23.54 18.16 21.96
CA ASP A 105 -24.43 17.08 21.55
C ASP A 105 -25.71 17.01 22.40
N LEU A 106 -25.67 17.49 23.65
CA LEU A 106 -26.83 17.50 24.53
C LEU A 106 -27.87 18.56 24.15
N LEU A 107 -27.54 19.52 23.28
CA LEU A 107 -28.49 20.51 22.79
C LEU A 107 -29.64 19.81 22.06
N SER A 108 -30.87 20.23 22.35
CA SER A 108 -32.09 19.56 21.89
C SER A 108 -32.19 19.48 20.36
N VAL A 109 -31.62 20.45 19.63
CA VAL A 109 -31.50 20.43 18.17
C VAL A 109 -30.68 19.24 17.67
N ASN A 110 -29.55 18.95 18.34
CA ASN A 110 -28.65 17.87 17.93
C ASN A 110 -29.28 16.49 18.23
N VAL A 111 -29.93 16.35 19.39
CA VAL A 111 -30.66 15.13 19.77
C VAL A 111 -31.74 14.79 18.73
N GLN A 112 -32.59 15.76 18.37
CA GLN A 112 -33.65 15.53 17.38
C GLN A 112 -33.11 15.22 15.98
N ARG A 113 -31.98 15.84 15.59
CA ARG A 113 -31.33 15.55 14.31
C ARG A 113 -30.75 14.14 14.27
N MET A 114 -30.11 13.68 15.35
CA MET A 114 -29.59 12.30 15.43
C MET A 114 -30.72 11.26 15.36
N GLU A 115 -31.87 11.54 15.97
CA GLU A 115 -33.06 10.68 15.88
C GLU A 115 -33.58 10.59 14.44
N LEU A 116 -33.70 11.72 13.74
CA LEU A 116 -34.11 11.76 12.33
C LEU A 116 -33.11 11.05 11.40
N GLN A 117 -31.80 11.21 11.65
CA GLN A 117 -30.77 10.51 10.89
C GLN A 117 -30.86 9.00 11.10
N ARG A 118 -31.06 8.53 12.35
CA ARG A 118 -31.27 7.10 12.65
C ARG A 118 -32.52 6.54 12.00
N GLU A 119 -33.63 7.28 12.00
CA GLU A 119 -34.86 6.85 11.32
C GLU A 119 -34.69 6.75 9.81
N ARG A 120 -33.95 7.68 9.21
CA ARG A 120 -33.65 7.65 7.78
C ARG A 120 -32.70 6.50 7.43
N ASP A 121 -31.63 6.32 8.18
CA ASP A 121 -30.67 5.24 7.95
C ASP A 121 -31.35 3.87 8.15
N ARG A 122 -32.32 3.76 9.08
CA ARG A 122 -33.21 2.61 9.20
C ARG A 122 -34.04 2.41 7.92
N ARG A 123 -34.70 3.46 7.41
CA ARG A 123 -35.48 3.41 6.16
C ARG A 123 -34.62 3.06 4.93
N TYR A 124 -33.37 3.48 4.86
CA TYR A 124 -32.46 3.13 3.76
C TYR A 124 -32.04 1.66 3.81
N ARG A 125 -31.73 1.13 5.00
CA ARG A 125 -31.49 -0.30 5.20
C ARG A 125 -32.72 -1.15 4.87
N GLU A 126 -33.91 -0.72 5.31
CA GLU A 126 -35.19 -1.38 5.01
C GLU A 126 -35.51 -1.41 3.50
N LYS A 127 -34.99 -0.45 2.73
CA LYS A 127 -35.20 -0.33 1.27
C LYS A 127 -34.06 -0.92 0.42
N GLY A 128 -33.03 -1.50 1.04
CA GLY A 128 -31.87 -2.05 0.32
C GLY A 128 -31.07 -1.01 -0.48
N ILE A 129 -31.12 0.27 -0.08
CA ILE A 129 -30.38 1.35 -0.75
C ILE A 129 -28.95 1.36 -0.21
N PHE A 130 -28.01 0.91 -1.02
CA PHE A 130 -26.57 1.06 -0.80
C PHE A 130 -26.10 2.30 -1.55
N LEU A 131 -25.50 3.26 -0.84
CA LEU A 131 -24.88 4.42 -1.48
C LEU A 131 -23.52 3.99 -2.02
N ASP A 132 -23.31 4.15 -3.32
CA ASP A 132 -22.02 3.91 -3.95
C ASP A 132 -21.03 5.03 -3.57
N GLU A 133 -19.86 4.62 -3.05
CA GLU A 133 -18.78 5.51 -2.63
C GLU A 133 -18.10 6.20 -3.82
N PHE A 134 -18.35 5.74 -5.05
CA PHE A 134 -17.75 6.27 -6.27
C PHE A 134 -18.00 7.77 -6.46
N GLY A 135 -19.19 8.28 -6.12
CA GLY A 135 -19.48 9.72 -6.21
C GLY A 135 -18.61 10.57 -5.28
N SER A 136 -18.39 10.09 -4.06
CA SER A 136 -17.52 10.74 -3.08
C SER A 136 -16.04 10.63 -3.48
N PHE A 137 -15.65 9.50 -4.05
CA PHE A 137 -14.29 9.25 -4.52
C PHE A 137 -13.94 10.09 -5.77
N ALA A 138 -14.85 10.17 -6.74
CA ALA A 138 -14.65 10.94 -7.96
C ALA A 138 -14.65 12.46 -7.72
N ALA A 139 -15.42 12.92 -6.72
CA ALA A 139 -15.47 14.31 -6.30
C ALA A 139 -14.34 14.69 -5.30
N TYR A 140 -13.60 13.69 -4.79
CA TYR A 140 -12.47 13.95 -3.89
C TYR A 140 -11.39 14.74 -4.65
N ALA A 141 -11.05 15.91 -4.11
CA ALA A 141 -9.87 16.66 -4.45
C ALA A 141 -8.98 16.70 -3.21
N GLU A 142 -7.66 16.56 -3.40
CA GLU A 142 -6.72 16.79 -2.32
C GLU A 142 -6.92 18.23 -1.81
N PRO A 143 -7.15 18.42 -0.49
CA PRO A 143 -7.53 19.72 0.04
C PRO A 143 -6.38 20.73 -0.12
N TRP A 144 -6.66 21.83 -0.82
CA TRP A 144 -5.71 22.85 -1.25
C TRP A 144 -6.31 24.24 -0.97
N PRO A 145 -5.91 24.93 0.12
CA PRO A 145 -6.39 26.26 0.44
C PRO A 145 -6.01 27.28 -0.64
N ASN A 146 -6.88 28.25 -0.92
CA ASN A 146 -6.60 29.30 -1.92
C ASN A 146 -5.37 30.15 -1.55
N GLN A 147 -5.05 30.24 -0.26
CA GLN A 147 -3.91 30.97 0.28
C GLN A 147 -2.58 30.23 0.06
N THR A 148 -2.58 28.99 -0.45
CA THR A 148 -1.37 28.16 -0.60
C THR A 148 -0.20 28.90 -1.25
N PRO A 149 -0.35 29.60 -2.40
CA PRO A 149 0.77 30.32 -3.01
C PRO A 149 1.38 31.39 -2.09
N ALA A 150 0.54 32.20 -1.43
CA ALA A 150 0.99 33.23 -0.49
C ALA A 150 1.65 32.63 0.77
N LEU A 151 1.17 31.47 1.25
CA LEU A 151 1.77 30.76 2.38
C LEU A 151 3.16 30.21 2.04
N LEU A 152 3.35 29.70 0.81
CA LEU A 152 4.66 29.25 0.32
C LEU A 152 5.65 30.42 0.21
N GLU A 153 5.19 31.56 -0.33
CA GLU A 153 5.99 32.81 -0.38
C GLU A 153 6.33 33.34 1.02
N ALA A 154 5.43 33.19 1.99
CA ALA A 154 5.64 33.57 3.38
C ALA A 154 6.59 32.63 4.16
N GLY A 155 7.11 31.58 3.52
CA GLY A 155 8.13 30.69 4.08
C GLY A 155 7.59 29.48 4.84
N ILE A 156 6.29 29.18 4.76
CA ILE A 156 5.73 27.91 5.25
C ILE A 156 6.36 26.75 4.45
N PRO A 157 6.70 25.61 5.08
CA PRO A 157 7.27 24.47 4.35
C PRO A 157 6.33 23.98 3.25
N GLY A 158 6.81 23.99 2.00
CA GLY A 158 6.05 23.58 0.81
C GLY A 158 5.99 22.07 0.57
N PHE A 159 5.88 21.30 1.65
CA PHE A 159 5.86 19.84 1.61
C PHE A 159 4.73 19.30 2.50
N LYS A 160 4.19 18.13 2.17
CA LYS A 160 3.15 17.46 2.98
C LYS A 160 3.56 17.31 4.44
N TRP A 161 4.85 17.08 4.66
CA TRP A 161 5.50 17.16 5.96
C TRP A 161 6.96 17.59 5.79
N ALA A 162 7.53 18.22 6.81
CA ALA A 162 8.94 18.59 6.83
C ALA A 162 9.51 18.48 8.26
N ILE A 163 10.62 17.76 8.41
CA ILE A 163 11.34 17.63 9.68
C ILE A 163 12.36 18.76 9.78
N MET A 164 12.30 19.51 10.86
CA MET A 164 13.15 20.65 11.15
C MET A 164 14.43 20.19 11.89
N PRO A 165 15.53 20.97 11.86
CA PRO A 165 16.75 20.66 12.60
C PRO A 165 16.58 20.57 14.12
N ASP A 166 15.55 21.21 14.68
CA ASP A 166 15.21 21.17 16.11
C ASP A 166 14.36 19.95 16.50
N ARG A 167 14.21 18.97 15.59
CA ARG A 167 13.40 17.75 15.75
C ARG A 167 11.89 18.02 15.89
N THR A 168 11.42 19.18 15.46
CA THR A 168 10.00 19.40 15.21
C THR A 168 9.64 18.94 13.79
N VAL A 169 8.39 18.57 13.59
CA VAL A 169 7.83 18.29 12.27
C VAL A 169 6.69 19.25 11.98
N PHE A 170 6.72 19.82 10.79
CA PHE A 170 5.59 20.51 10.20
C PHE A 170 4.70 19.54 9.41
N LEU A 171 3.38 19.63 9.57
CA LEU A 171 2.38 18.80 8.90
C LEU A 171 1.40 19.67 8.10
N TRP A 172 1.44 19.59 6.77
CA TRP A 172 0.60 20.44 5.90
C TRP A 172 -0.89 20.19 6.10
N HIS A 173 -1.31 18.92 6.19
CA HIS A 173 -2.73 18.60 6.37
C HIS A 173 -3.32 19.23 7.64
N ARG A 174 -2.53 19.33 8.73
CA ARG A 174 -2.97 20.01 9.95
C ARG A 174 -3.18 21.50 9.72
N LEU A 175 -2.31 22.16 8.96
CA LEU A 175 -2.48 23.57 8.59
C LEU A 175 -3.75 23.76 7.75
N VAL A 176 -3.95 22.90 6.75
CA VAL A 176 -5.15 22.92 5.89
C VAL A 176 -6.41 22.76 6.73
N GLU A 177 -6.45 21.80 7.64
CA GLU A 177 -7.58 21.65 8.57
C GLU A 177 -7.84 22.91 9.39
N GLN A 178 -6.80 23.60 9.87
CA GLN A 178 -7.00 24.85 10.62
C GLN A 178 -7.63 25.94 9.74
N ILE A 179 -7.26 25.99 8.45
CA ILE A 179 -7.78 26.98 7.50
C ILE A 179 -9.24 26.65 7.11
N GLU A 180 -9.56 25.38 6.84
CA GLU A 180 -10.91 24.95 6.45
C GLU A 180 -11.97 25.17 7.54
N ILE A 181 -11.54 25.27 8.79
CA ILE A 181 -12.40 25.56 9.95
C ILE A 181 -12.81 27.03 10.01
N LEU A 182 -12.07 27.92 9.34
CA LEU A 182 -12.34 29.35 9.41
C LEU A 182 -13.72 29.67 8.82
N PRO A 183 -14.52 30.53 9.49
CA PRO A 183 -15.77 31.03 8.91
C PRO A 183 -15.53 31.78 7.60
N ALA A 184 -16.50 31.78 6.68
CA ALA A 184 -16.37 32.47 5.39
C ALA A 184 -15.99 33.96 5.49
N ASN A 185 -16.39 34.65 6.57
CA ASN A 185 -16.13 36.07 6.80
C ASN A 185 -15.18 36.31 7.99
N TYR A 186 -14.24 35.40 8.23
CA TYR A 186 -13.37 35.46 9.41
C TYR A 186 -12.51 36.74 9.48
N LEU A 187 -12.16 37.34 8.34
CA LEU A 187 -11.38 38.59 8.30
C LEU A 187 -12.16 39.76 8.93
N ASP A 188 -13.44 39.90 8.62
CA ASP A 188 -14.31 40.93 9.20
C ASP A 188 -14.45 40.76 10.73
N ASP A 189 -14.58 39.49 11.18
CA ASP A 189 -14.66 39.15 12.60
C ASP A 189 -13.37 39.51 13.35
N LEU A 190 -12.21 39.27 12.73
CA LEU A 190 -10.91 39.60 13.31
C LEU A 190 -10.66 41.12 13.34
N ASP A 191 -11.08 41.86 12.31
CA ASP A 191 -10.99 43.33 12.28
C ASP A 191 -11.88 43.96 13.37
N GLY A 192 -13.14 43.51 13.46
CA GLY A 192 -14.07 43.93 14.51
C GLY A 192 -13.58 43.63 15.94
N ALA A 193 -12.82 42.54 16.10
CA ALA A 193 -12.18 42.18 17.37
C ALA A 193 -10.81 42.84 17.61
N ARG A 194 -10.31 43.67 16.68
CA ARG A 194 -8.97 44.30 16.69
C ARG A 194 -7.83 43.29 16.85
N ARG A 195 -7.96 42.16 16.15
CA ARG A 195 -6.99 41.04 16.15
C ARG A 195 -6.37 40.80 14.78
N LEU A 196 -6.70 41.62 13.78
CA LEU A 196 -5.97 41.63 12.52
C LEU A 196 -4.52 42.10 12.78
N PRO A 197 -3.51 41.40 12.25
CA PRO A 197 -2.14 41.87 12.28
C PRO A 197 -1.98 43.17 11.46
N ASP A 198 -1.16 44.11 11.94
CA ASP A 198 -0.75 45.29 11.17
C ASP A 198 0.37 44.90 10.19
N ALA A 199 -0.03 44.31 9.06
CA ALA A 199 0.87 43.78 8.03
C ALA A 199 0.35 44.12 6.62
N SER A 200 1.24 44.11 5.63
CA SER A 200 0.87 44.35 4.22
C SER A 200 -0.11 43.32 3.66
N ASP A 201 -0.04 42.09 4.17
CA ASP A 201 -1.02 41.02 3.96
C ASP A 201 -1.46 40.48 5.34
N PRO A 202 -2.55 41.03 5.91
CA PRO A 202 -3.01 40.66 7.23
C PRO A 202 -3.62 39.26 7.29
N GLU A 203 -4.13 38.74 6.16
CA GLU A 203 -4.67 37.39 6.05
C GLU A 203 -3.54 36.37 6.17
N THR A 204 -2.52 36.50 5.33
CA THR A 204 -1.34 35.62 5.37
C THR A 204 -0.62 35.74 6.72
N ALA A 205 -0.46 36.95 7.26
CA ALA A 205 0.13 37.16 8.58
C ALA A 205 -0.67 36.49 9.70
N PHE A 206 -2.01 36.48 9.62
CA PHE A 206 -2.85 35.80 10.60
C PHE A 206 -2.64 34.29 10.54
N VAL A 207 -2.67 33.70 9.34
CA VAL A 207 -2.47 32.25 9.16
C VAL A 207 -1.08 31.83 9.65
N VAL A 208 -0.03 32.56 9.27
CA VAL A 208 1.35 32.26 9.66
C VAL A 208 1.56 32.39 11.17
N ASN A 209 1.02 33.42 11.82
CA ASN A 209 1.28 33.68 13.24
C ASN A 209 0.33 32.92 14.19
N SER A 210 -0.90 32.65 13.77
CA SER A 210 -1.95 32.11 14.66
C SER A 210 -2.32 30.66 14.36
N LEU A 211 -2.20 30.21 13.10
CA LEU A 211 -2.62 28.87 12.67
C LEU A 211 -1.44 27.96 12.41
N ALA A 212 -0.40 28.43 11.73
CA ALA A 212 0.76 27.62 11.39
C ALA A 212 1.46 26.98 12.60
N PRO A 213 1.60 27.63 13.77
CA PRO A 213 2.21 27.01 14.95
C PRO A 213 1.55 25.69 15.37
N ALA A 214 0.25 25.52 15.10
CA ALA A 214 -0.49 24.29 15.37
C ALA A 214 -0.08 23.09 14.51
N ALA A 215 0.50 23.38 13.34
CA ALA A 215 0.95 22.39 12.39
C ALA A 215 2.35 21.86 12.73
N TYR A 216 3.05 22.47 13.70
CA TYR A 216 4.33 22.00 14.22
C TYR A 216 4.13 21.15 15.47
N LEU A 217 4.75 19.98 15.49
CA LEU A 217 4.77 19.07 16.64
C LEU A 217 6.18 18.56 16.91
N PRO A 218 6.52 18.16 18.15
CA PRO A 218 7.67 17.29 18.38
C PRO A 218 7.55 16.02 17.53
N LEU A 219 8.63 15.62 16.85
CA LEU A 219 8.63 14.46 15.96
C LEU A 219 8.18 13.18 16.68
N THR A 220 8.59 13.00 17.94
CA THR A 220 8.24 11.84 18.76
C THR A 220 6.74 11.76 19.06
N GLU A 221 6.10 12.89 19.33
CA GLU A 221 4.64 12.99 19.52
C GLU A 221 3.89 12.72 18.21
N ALA A 222 4.38 13.23 17.08
CA ALA A 222 3.77 12.97 15.77
C ALA A 222 3.83 11.48 15.40
N LEU A 223 4.96 10.81 15.68
CA LEU A 223 5.12 9.38 15.46
C LEU A 223 4.22 8.55 16.38
N ALA A 224 4.13 8.91 17.66
CA ALA A 224 3.25 8.23 18.62
C ALA A 224 1.76 8.43 18.29
N GLY A 225 1.39 9.57 17.72
CA GLY A 225 0.04 9.89 17.26
C GLY A 225 -0.38 9.22 15.95
N HIS A 226 0.48 8.41 15.34
CA HIS A 226 0.26 7.78 14.02
C HIS A 226 -0.04 8.80 12.90
N GLU A 227 0.57 9.98 12.97
CA GLU A 227 0.42 10.99 11.93
C GLU A 227 0.88 10.42 10.57
N PRO A 228 0.19 10.74 9.46
CA PRO A 228 0.39 10.09 8.15
C PRO A 228 1.74 10.38 7.48
N MET A 229 2.71 10.97 8.20
CA MET A 229 4.13 11.00 7.84
C MET A 229 4.62 9.62 7.37
N ALA A 230 4.15 8.57 8.03
CA ALA A 230 4.55 7.18 7.85
C ALA A 230 3.95 6.48 6.62
N ALA A 231 2.88 7.00 6.01
CA ALA A 231 2.36 6.43 4.76
C ALA A 231 3.34 6.66 3.59
N GLY A 232 4.16 7.72 3.67
CA GLY A 232 5.21 8.05 2.70
C GLY A 232 6.62 7.64 3.10
N SER A 233 6.94 7.53 4.40
CA SER A 233 8.25 7.02 4.85
C SER A 233 8.23 5.48 4.99
N ALA A 234 8.01 4.77 3.88
CA ALA A 234 8.01 3.29 3.79
C ALA A 234 9.36 2.62 4.15
N GLN A 235 10.26 3.34 4.79
CA GLN A 235 11.60 2.88 5.14
C GLN A 235 11.66 2.14 6.47
N TRP A 236 10.89 2.56 7.47
CA TRP A 236 10.95 2.04 8.84
C TRP A 236 9.56 1.70 9.34
N SER A 237 9.40 0.52 9.94
CA SER A 237 8.17 0.10 10.59
C SER A 237 8.43 -0.39 12.01
N ILE A 238 7.43 -0.22 12.88
CA ILE A 238 7.43 -0.81 14.21
C ILE A 238 6.69 -2.13 14.13
N LYS A 239 7.35 -3.21 14.55
CA LYS A 239 6.75 -4.55 14.64
C LYS A 239 6.72 -5.05 16.07
N TRP A 240 5.68 -5.80 16.38
CA TRP A 240 5.48 -6.51 17.63
C TRP A 240 6.26 -7.82 17.61
N LEU A 241 7.04 -8.07 18.67
CA LEU A 241 7.59 -9.38 18.97
C LEU A 241 6.61 -10.12 19.88
N VAL A 242 6.15 -11.28 19.43
CA VAL A 242 5.13 -12.07 20.14
C VAL A 242 5.59 -13.52 20.26
N GLY A 243 5.48 -14.10 21.45
CA GLY A 243 5.77 -15.52 21.68
C GLY A 243 4.65 -16.45 21.21
N VAL A 244 4.91 -17.76 21.16
CA VAL A 244 3.92 -18.80 20.81
C VAL A 244 2.61 -18.70 21.61
N GLY A 245 2.70 -18.30 22.88
CA GLY A 245 1.55 -18.12 23.77
C GLY A 245 0.73 -16.86 23.53
N LEU A 246 0.98 -16.11 22.45
CA LEU A 246 0.40 -14.78 22.17
C LEU A 246 0.78 -13.71 23.19
N GLU A 247 1.83 -13.94 23.96
CA GLU A 247 2.35 -12.98 24.92
C GLU A 247 3.25 -11.95 24.21
N PRO A 248 2.99 -10.64 24.38
CA PRO A 248 3.82 -9.61 23.79
C PRO A 248 5.16 -9.57 24.54
N ILE A 249 6.24 -9.80 23.81
CA ILE A 249 7.62 -9.77 24.32
C ILE A 249 8.15 -8.33 24.33
N GLY A 250 7.81 -7.57 23.29
CA GLY A 250 8.29 -6.22 23.08
C GLY A 250 8.01 -5.73 21.67
N ARG A 251 8.66 -4.63 21.28
CA ARG A 251 8.59 -4.07 19.93
C ARG A 251 9.98 -3.86 19.35
N VAL A 252 10.09 -3.90 18.03
CA VAL A 252 11.34 -3.68 17.29
C VAL A 252 11.10 -2.75 16.12
N ILE A 253 12.17 -2.10 15.65
CA ILE A 253 12.15 -1.30 14.43
C ILE A 253 12.72 -2.14 13.28
N VAL A 254 12.00 -2.19 12.16
CA VAL A 254 12.33 -2.97 10.98
C VAL A 254 12.49 -2.06 9.77
N ALA A 255 13.58 -2.22 9.03
CA ALA A 255 13.71 -1.72 7.67
C ALA A 255 13.13 -2.75 6.70
N ASP A 256 11.83 -2.64 6.39
CA ASP A 256 11.14 -3.65 5.59
C ASP A 256 11.76 -3.82 4.19
N LYS A 257 12.14 -2.71 3.53
CA LYS A 257 12.73 -2.73 2.18
C LYS A 257 14.14 -3.33 2.14
N LEU A 258 14.87 -3.23 3.24
CA LEU A 258 16.19 -3.85 3.39
C LEU A 258 16.11 -5.25 3.96
N GLY A 259 14.92 -5.66 4.40
CA GLY A 259 14.71 -6.92 5.08
C GLY A 259 15.52 -7.04 6.36
N ALA A 260 15.69 -5.97 7.14
CA ALA A 260 16.55 -5.97 8.31
C ALA A 260 15.86 -5.37 9.54
N LEU A 261 16.27 -5.75 10.76
CA LEU A 261 15.77 -5.17 12.01
C LEU A 261 16.90 -4.51 12.80
N VAL A 262 16.57 -3.46 13.55
CA VAL A 262 17.50 -2.81 14.48
C VAL A 262 17.72 -3.75 15.68
N PRO A 263 18.97 -4.05 16.09
CA PRO A 263 19.29 -4.98 17.17
C PRO A 263 18.99 -4.38 18.56
N ARG A 264 17.71 -4.08 18.82
CA ARG A 264 17.22 -3.54 20.08
C ARG A 264 15.74 -3.90 20.24
N VAL A 265 15.38 -4.41 21.42
CA VAL A 265 13.98 -4.68 21.80
C VAL A 265 13.50 -3.57 22.73
N PHE A 266 12.41 -2.94 22.36
CA PHE A 266 11.76 -1.90 23.13
C PHE A 266 10.62 -2.50 23.97
N ASP A 267 10.32 -1.86 25.09
CA ASP A 267 9.22 -2.27 25.97
C ASP A 267 7.88 -2.21 25.21
N VAL A 268 6.96 -3.10 25.57
CA VAL A 268 5.62 -3.21 25.01
C VAL A 268 4.86 -1.89 25.10
N ASN A 269 4.98 -1.20 26.24
CA ASN A 269 4.28 0.07 26.51
C ASN A 269 5.22 1.29 26.53
N GLY A 270 6.51 1.10 26.21
CA GLY A 270 7.50 2.17 26.21
C GLY A 270 7.21 3.25 25.16
N VAL A 271 7.58 4.50 25.42
CA VAL A 271 7.54 5.54 24.37
C VAL A 271 8.89 5.73 23.68
N ASP A 272 9.94 5.09 24.22
CA ASP A 272 11.33 5.15 23.78
C ASP A 272 11.56 4.61 22.36
N ILE A 273 10.69 3.73 21.86
CA ILE A 273 10.73 3.30 20.46
C ILE A 273 10.46 4.45 19.48
N PHE A 274 9.62 5.42 19.85
CA PHE A 274 9.33 6.58 19.01
C PHE A 274 10.49 7.57 19.02
N ASP A 275 11.23 7.67 20.13
CA ASP A 275 12.48 8.43 20.20
C ASP A 275 13.53 7.82 19.28
N ALA A 276 13.71 6.48 19.33
CA ALA A 276 14.63 5.78 18.44
C ALA A 276 14.22 5.90 16.96
N LEU A 277 12.92 5.85 16.66
CA LEU A 277 12.42 6.07 15.30
C LEU A 277 12.66 7.52 14.83
N ALA A 278 12.49 8.50 15.72
CA ALA A 278 12.80 9.90 15.44
C ALA A 278 14.30 10.11 15.16
N ASP A 279 15.17 9.45 15.92
CA ASP A 279 16.62 9.45 15.68
C ASP A 279 16.93 8.91 14.28
N LEU A 280 16.35 7.77 13.89
CA LEU A 280 16.54 7.19 12.55
C LEU A 280 16.07 8.13 11.43
N LEU A 281 14.93 8.79 11.59
CA LEU A 281 14.40 9.73 10.59
C LEU A 281 15.28 10.98 10.44
N CYS A 282 15.99 11.37 11.50
CA CYS A 282 17.01 12.43 11.48
C CYS A 282 18.37 11.95 10.93
N GLY A 283 18.53 10.65 10.73
CA GLY A 283 19.79 10.02 10.29
C GLY A 283 20.80 9.80 11.40
N ASP A 284 20.35 9.77 12.66
CA ASP A 284 21.15 9.44 13.83
C ASP A 284 21.22 7.92 14.05
N ILE A 285 22.23 7.47 14.80
CA ILE A 285 22.48 6.05 15.08
C ILE A 285 21.67 5.62 16.32
N VAL A 286 20.88 4.56 16.19
CA VAL A 286 20.24 3.89 17.32
C VAL A 286 21.19 2.83 17.86
N THR A 287 21.80 3.09 19.01
CA THR A 287 22.73 2.14 19.63
C THR A 287 22.01 0.87 20.07
N SER A 288 22.61 -0.28 19.76
CA SER A 288 22.20 -1.58 20.31
C SER A 288 22.47 -1.63 21.80
N ASP A 289 21.61 -2.32 22.54
CA ASP A 289 21.87 -2.58 23.95
C ASP A 289 23.00 -3.62 24.09
N ALA A 290 23.95 -3.33 24.98
CA ALA A 290 24.96 -4.31 25.35
C ALA A 290 24.28 -5.47 26.06
N VAL A 291 24.41 -6.67 25.48
CA VAL A 291 23.87 -7.92 26.02
C VAL A 291 24.57 -8.22 27.36
N PRO A 292 23.87 -8.17 28.52
CA PRO A 292 24.48 -8.43 29.83
C PRO A 292 25.16 -9.81 29.96
N ALA A 293 26.02 -10.01 30.96
CA ALA A 293 26.56 -11.34 31.27
C ALA A 293 25.58 -12.15 32.16
N GLY A 294 25.29 -13.41 31.81
CA GLY A 294 24.44 -14.32 32.62
C GLY A 294 23.01 -14.52 32.13
N ILE A 295 22.76 -14.37 30.83
CA ILE A 295 21.43 -14.40 30.21
C ILE A 295 21.02 -15.83 29.82
N LEU A 296 19.71 -16.12 29.87
CA LEU A 296 19.13 -17.37 29.38
C LEU A 296 18.73 -17.23 27.91
N GLU A 297 19.12 -18.18 27.06
CA GLU A 297 18.60 -18.30 25.70
C GLU A 297 17.11 -18.66 25.71
N SER A 298 16.31 -17.95 24.92
CA SER A 298 14.90 -18.28 24.71
C SER A 298 14.77 -19.05 23.40
N ASN A 299 14.50 -20.36 23.49
CA ASN A 299 14.20 -21.22 22.34
C ASN A 299 12.73 -21.10 21.87
N ALA A 300 12.02 -20.04 22.27
CA ALA A 300 10.62 -19.85 21.92
C ALA A 300 10.48 -19.48 20.44
N ASP A 301 9.53 -20.10 19.74
CA ASP A 301 9.10 -19.64 18.41
C ASP A 301 8.50 -18.22 18.58
N VAL A 302 9.18 -17.21 18.01
CA VAL A 302 8.76 -15.80 18.09
C VAL A 302 8.27 -15.31 16.74
N TYR A 303 7.25 -14.46 16.78
CA TYR A 303 6.61 -13.86 15.61
C TYR A 303 6.84 -12.35 15.57
N LEU A 304 7.03 -11.81 14.37
CA LEU A 304 7.09 -10.40 14.02
C LEU A 304 5.77 -10.02 13.34
N LEU A 305 4.99 -9.18 14.00
CA LEU A 305 3.67 -8.76 13.51
C LEU A 305 3.59 -7.25 13.38
N ASP A 306 2.87 -6.75 12.37
CA ASP A 306 2.51 -5.35 12.34
C ASP A 306 1.43 -5.02 13.40
N SER A 307 1.17 -3.72 13.64
CA SER A 307 0.19 -3.30 14.63
C SER A 307 -1.24 -3.73 14.30
N PHE A 308 -1.60 -3.87 13.03
CA PHE A 308 -2.93 -4.29 12.60
C PHE A 308 -3.12 -5.80 12.81
N GLU A 309 -2.15 -6.61 12.41
CA GLU A 309 -2.06 -8.05 12.67
C GLU A 309 -2.10 -8.33 14.17
N TRP A 310 -1.33 -7.59 14.98
CA TRP A 310 -1.39 -7.69 16.43
C TRP A 310 -2.79 -7.35 16.97
N THR A 311 -3.42 -6.29 16.49
CA THR A 311 -4.77 -5.89 16.94
C THR A 311 -5.82 -6.94 16.58
N ARG A 312 -5.74 -7.52 15.38
CA ARG A 312 -6.61 -8.63 14.95
C ARG A 312 -6.39 -9.88 15.79
N MET A 313 -5.12 -10.22 16.02
CA MET A 313 -4.77 -11.41 16.78
C MET A 313 -5.15 -11.29 18.26
N SER A 314 -4.89 -10.14 18.89
CA SER A 314 -5.25 -9.87 20.29
C SER A 314 -6.77 -9.75 20.51
N SER A 315 -7.54 -9.43 19.46
CA SER A 315 -9.01 -9.49 19.48
C SER A 315 -9.59 -10.87 19.17
N GLY A 316 -8.74 -11.90 19.02
CA GLY A 316 -9.13 -13.29 18.78
C GLY A 316 -9.54 -13.59 17.33
N GLN A 317 -9.33 -12.66 16.40
CA GLN A 317 -9.61 -12.85 14.98
C GLN A 317 -8.37 -13.43 14.27
N SER A 318 -8.52 -14.60 13.63
CA SER A 318 -7.52 -15.16 12.71
C SER A 318 -6.15 -15.52 13.31
N ALA A 319 -6.05 -15.76 14.63
CA ALA A 319 -4.78 -16.11 15.29
C ALA A 319 -4.11 -17.34 14.64
N ASP A 320 -4.86 -18.40 14.35
CA ASP A 320 -4.32 -19.63 13.77
C ASP A 320 -3.76 -19.43 12.36
N ALA A 321 -4.43 -18.63 11.53
CA ALA A 321 -3.97 -18.35 10.16
C ALA A 321 -2.68 -17.51 10.14
N LEU A 322 -2.53 -16.57 11.08
CA LEU A 322 -1.35 -15.73 11.22
C LEU A 322 -0.16 -16.51 11.81
N LEU A 323 -0.38 -17.39 12.79
CA LEU A 323 0.66 -18.24 13.39
C LEU A 323 1.14 -19.35 12.43
N MET A 324 0.27 -19.81 11.52
CA MET A 324 0.61 -20.75 10.45
C MET A 324 1.43 -20.10 9.34
N ASP A 325 1.35 -18.77 9.19
CA ASP A 325 2.16 -18.06 8.22
C ASP A 325 3.60 -17.97 8.68
N ARG A 326 4.44 -18.84 8.13
CA ARG A 326 5.88 -18.84 8.41
C ARG A 326 6.50 -17.46 8.17
N ARG A 327 5.93 -16.60 7.29
CA ARG A 327 6.49 -15.26 6.96
C ARG A 327 6.56 -14.35 8.16
N ASN A 328 5.71 -14.59 9.14
CA ASN A 328 5.64 -13.82 10.37
C ASN A 328 6.57 -14.37 11.46
N ARG A 329 7.31 -15.47 11.23
CA ARG A 329 8.26 -15.99 12.21
C ARG A 329 9.59 -15.24 12.16
N LEU A 330 10.13 -14.93 13.34
CA LEU A 330 11.50 -14.45 13.49
C LEU A 330 12.46 -15.53 12.93
N PRO A 331 13.48 -15.15 12.14
CA PRO A 331 14.44 -16.12 11.61
C PRO A 331 15.13 -16.92 12.71
N ALA A 332 15.38 -18.20 12.45
CA ALA A 332 16.16 -19.06 13.35
C ALA A 332 17.61 -18.60 13.52
N SER A 333 18.13 -17.76 12.63
CA SER A 333 19.45 -17.13 12.74
C SER A 333 19.50 -15.96 13.74
N ILE A 334 18.35 -15.53 14.26
CA ILE A 334 18.22 -14.48 15.26
C ILE A 334 17.76 -15.11 16.57
N THR A 335 18.62 -15.09 17.57
CA THR A 335 18.36 -15.60 18.92
C THR A 335 17.88 -14.48 19.82
N LEU A 336 16.84 -14.74 20.60
CA LEU A 336 16.42 -13.84 21.68
C LEU A 336 16.95 -14.34 23.01
N VAL A 337 17.48 -13.42 23.80
CA VAL A 337 18.04 -13.72 25.12
C VAL A 337 17.37 -12.82 26.16
N THR A 338 17.15 -13.30 27.39
CA THR A 338 16.47 -12.53 28.45
C THR A 338 17.19 -12.56 29.80
N ASP A 339 17.30 -11.39 30.43
CA ASP A 339 17.83 -11.23 31.79
C ASP A 339 16.75 -11.40 32.88
N GLY A 340 15.54 -11.82 32.49
CA GLY A 340 14.36 -11.93 33.34
C GLY A 340 13.54 -10.64 33.48
N ARG A 341 14.01 -9.51 32.95
CA ARG A 341 13.28 -8.22 32.92
C ARG A 341 13.11 -7.67 31.52
N ARG A 342 14.09 -7.86 30.65
CA ARG A 342 14.09 -7.40 29.26
C ARG A 342 14.55 -8.51 28.33
N PHE A 343 14.20 -8.37 27.06
CA PHE A 343 14.68 -9.22 25.98
C PHE A 343 15.71 -8.46 25.16
N TYR A 344 16.69 -9.18 24.64
CA TYR A 344 17.74 -8.67 23.76
C TYR A 344 17.83 -9.55 22.53
N VAL A 345 18.26 -8.96 21.42
CA VAL A 345 18.49 -9.69 20.17
C VAL A 345 19.96 -10.01 20.02
N GLN A 346 20.29 -11.29 19.86
CA GLN A 346 21.63 -11.79 19.58
C GLN A 346 21.62 -12.54 18.24
N SER A 347 22.58 -12.27 17.38
CA SER A 347 22.73 -13.02 16.12
C SER A 347 24.17 -12.96 15.65
N ASP A 348 24.59 -14.05 14.99
CA ASP A 348 25.89 -14.19 14.35
C ASP A 348 25.97 -13.41 13.03
N HIS A 349 24.84 -12.99 12.46
CA HIS A 349 24.78 -12.27 11.19
C HIS A 349 24.39 -10.81 11.39
N ARG A 350 25.36 -9.91 11.23
CA ARG A 350 25.14 -8.46 11.30
C ARG A 350 25.37 -7.82 9.94
N PHE A 351 24.38 -7.08 9.47
CA PHE A 351 24.50 -6.17 8.34
C PHE A 351 24.82 -4.76 8.86
N ARG A 352 25.67 -4.02 8.16
CA ARG A 352 26.09 -2.66 8.52
C ARG A 352 25.79 -1.74 7.35
N GLU A 353 24.83 -0.83 7.47
CA GLU A 353 24.50 0.01 6.31
C GLU A 353 25.26 1.32 6.21
N HIS A 354 25.65 1.98 7.32
CA HIS A 354 26.81 2.89 7.46
C HIS A 354 26.69 3.51 8.87
N GLY A 355 27.50 3.03 9.82
CA GLY A 355 27.45 3.43 11.24
C GLY A 355 26.40 2.71 12.09
N GLN A 356 25.32 2.23 11.47
CA GLN A 356 24.24 1.48 12.12
C GLN A 356 24.39 -0.04 11.94
N GLU A 357 24.16 -0.80 13.02
CA GLU A 357 24.09 -2.26 12.98
C GLU A 357 22.64 -2.72 12.77
N TYR A 358 22.47 -3.76 11.94
CA TYR A 358 21.19 -4.41 11.64
C TYR A 358 21.33 -5.93 11.66
N LEU A 359 20.22 -6.61 11.94
CA LEU A 359 20.10 -8.06 11.84
C LEU A 359 19.21 -8.42 10.66
N ALA A 360 19.66 -9.34 9.81
CA ALA A 360 18.91 -9.76 8.65
C ALA A 360 17.63 -10.49 9.05
N THR A 361 16.48 -9.95 8.65
CA THR A 361 15.18 -10.59 8.84
C THR A 361 14.94 -11.62 7.73
N ARG A 362 13.87 -12.41 7.85
CA ARG A 362 13.51 -13.47 6.89
C ARG A 362 13.30 -12.94 5.46
N ILE A 363 13.05 -11.65 5.31
CA ILE A 363 12.86 -10.99 4.01
C ILE A 363 14.08 -11.21 3.11
N PHE A 364 15.30 -11.23 3.66
CA PHE A 364 16.49 -11.63 2.92
C PHE A 364 17.40 -12.55 3.73
N ASN A 365 17.49 -13.81 3.30
CA ASN A 365 18.37 -14.81 3.89
C ASN A 365 19.39 -15.29 2.84
N LEU A 366 20.64 -14.88 3.00
CA LEU A 366 21.75 -15.28 2.12
C LEU A 366 21.99 -16.79 2.12
N GLN A 367 21.79 -17.47 3.25
CA GLN A 367 21.91 -18.92 3.33
C GLN A 367 20.85 -19.61 2.47
N SER A 368 19.62 -19.09 2.45
CA SER A 368 18.58 -19.61 1.56
C SER A 368 18.93 -19.42 0.07
N GLN A 369 19.63 -18.34 -0.29
CA GLN A 369 20.14 -18.13 -1.65
C GLN A 369 21.22 -19.14 -2.03
N LEU A 370 22.14 -19.42 -1.09
CA LEU A 370 23.19 -20.43 -1.26
C LEU A 370 22.59 -21.84 -1.36
N ASP A 371 21.58 -22.14 -0.55
CA ASP A 371 20.88 -23.42 -0.59
C ASP A 371 20.18 -23.61 -1.95
N LEU A 372 19.60 -22.55 -2.53
CA LEU A 372 19.07 -22.59 -3.89
C LEU A 372 20.17 -22.91 -4.91
N ILE A 373 21.33 -22.26 -4.85
CA ILE A 373 22.46 -22.56 -5.75
C ILE A 373 22.89 -24.03 -5.64
N ARG A 374 23.00 -24.55 -4.41
CA ARG A 374 23.54 -25.89 -4.13
C ARG A 374 22.58 -27.02 -4.47
N HIS A 375 21.28 -26.80 -4.31
CA HIS A 375 20.29 -27.87 -4.33
C HIS A 375 19.32 -27.80 -5.52
N GLU A 376 19.28 -26.71 -6.28
CA GLU A 376 18.41 -26.61 -7.45
C GLU A 376 19.01 -27.31 -8.68
N GLU A 377 18.22 -28.23 -9.25
CA GLU A 377 18.62 -29.07 -10.39
C GLU A 377 19.07 -28.26 -11.61
N LEU A 378 18.54 -27.05 -11.80
CA LEU A 378 18.92 -26.15 -12.88
C LEU A 378 20.44 -25.89 -12.93
N PHE A 379 21.07 -25.66 -11.77
CA PHE A 379 22.48 -25.27 -11.71
C PHE A 379 23.46 -26.41 -12.00
N ARG A 380 22.96 -27.65 -12.19
CA ARG A 380 23.75 -28.74 -12.79
C ARG A 380 24.05 -28.48 -14.27
N PHE A 381 23.25 -27.65 -14.93
CA PHE A 381 23.31 -27.39 -16.38
C PHE A 381 23.73 -25.94 -16.71
N VAL A 382 23.68 -25.04 -15.73
CA VAL A 382 24.08 -23.65 -15.88
C VAL A 382 25.42 -23.45 -15.19
N GLN A 383 26.42 -23.04 -15.95
CA GLN A 383 27.71 -22.70 -15.38
C GLN A 383 27.63 -21.35 -14.66
N LEU A 384 27.72 -21.39 -13.33
CA LEU A 384 27.82 -20.19 -12.49
C LEU A 384 29.26 -19.66 -12.46
N PRO A 385 29.46 -18.35 -12.21
CA PRO A 385 30.79 -17.78 -12.04
C PRO A 385 31.61 -18.50 -10.96
N GLY A 386 32.88 -18.77 -11.25
CA GLY A 386 33.79 -19.43 -10.31
C GLY A 386 33.89 -18.66 -8.99
N GLY A 387 33.74 -19.38 -7.87
CA GLY A 387 33.85 -18.80 -6.54
C GLY A 387 32.64 -18.01 -6.05
N LEU A 388 31.50 -18.00 -6.78
CA LEU A 388 30.26 -17.34 -6.32
C LEU A 388 29.87 -17.81 -4.91
N GLU A 389 29.86 -19.12 -4.66
CA GLU A 389 29.54 -19.65 -3.32
C GLU A 389 30.50 -19.17 -2.23
N ALA A 390 31.81 -19.11 -2.53
CA ALA A 390 32.81 -18.66 -1.57
C ALA A 390 32.69 -17.14 -1.30
N ARG A 391 32.48 -16.34 -2.36
CA ARG A 391 32.22 -14.90 -2.22
C ARG A 391 30.96 -14.62 -1.41
N MET A 392 29.90 -15.37 -1.67
CA MET A 392 28.61 -15.24 -0.96
C MET A 392 28.67 -15.73 0.48
N ALA A 393 29.51 -16.70 0.81
CA ALA A 393 29.70 -17.11 2.21
C ALA A 393 30.31 -16.00 3.07
N ASP A 394 31.19 -15.19 2.48
CA ASP A 394 31.91 -14.11 3.17
C ASP A 394 31.27 -12.72 2.98
N ALA A 395 30.26 -12.61 2.11
CA ALA A 395 29.63 -11.33 1.79
C ALA A 395 28.77 -10.80 2.95
N PRO A 396 28.76 -9.47 3.18
CA PRO A 396 27.74 -8.86 4.02
C PRO A 396 26.35 -9.21 3.47
N VAL A 397 25.37 -9.33 4.36
CA VAL A 397 23.97 -9.61 3.99
C VAL A 397 23.43 -8.50 3.07
N PHE A 398 22.21 -8.68 2.54
CA PHE A 398 21.55 -7.72 1.65
C PHE A 398 21.65 -6.27 2.13
N PRO A 399 21.87 -5.30 1.19
CA PRO A 399 21.73 -5.45 -0.26
C PRO A 399 22.96 -5.95 -1.03
N ALA A 400 24.17 -5.89 -0.45
CA ALA A 400 25.40 -6.13 -1.19
C ALA A 400 25.53 -7.58 -1.69
N GLY A 401 25.46 -8.57 -0.78
CA GLY A 401 25.46 -9.98 -1.20
C GLY A 401 24.27 -10.36 -2.08
N GLY A 402 23.12 -9.70 -1.91
CA GLY A 402 21.96 -9.90 -2.78
C GLY A 402 22.16 -9.38 -4.21
N SER A 403 22.79 -8.21 -4.37
CA SER A 403 23.10 -7.64 -5.68
C SER A 403 24.06 -8.52 -6.45
N GLU A 404 25.17 -8.92 -5.80
CA GLU A 404 26.17 -9.80 -6.42
C GLU A 404 25.56 -11.15 -6.83
N TRP A 405 24.78 -11.79 -5.93
CA TRP A 405 24.08 -13.03 -6.25
C TRP A 405 23.12 -12.84 -7.44
N TYR A 406 22.30 -11.79 -7.40
CA TYR A 406 21.30 -11.50 -8.43
C TYR A 406 21.96 -11.25 -9.79
N GLU A 407 23.00 -10.42 -9.83
CA GLU A 407 23.76 -10.10 -11.03
C GLU A 407 24.45 -11.33 -11.62
N ASP A 408 25.16 -12.11 -10.79
CA ASP A 408 25.90 -13.29 -11.24
C ASP A 408 24.95 -14.39 -11.77
N VAL A 409 23.85 -14.66 -11.07
CA VAL A 409 22.86 -15.66 -11.50
C VAL A 409 22.12 -15.18 -12.74
N THR A 410 21.69 -13.92 -12.79
CA THR A 410 21.01 -13.34 -13.98
C THR A 410 21.92 -13.37 -15.20
N THR A 411 23.19 -13.00 -15.03
CA THR A 411 24.18 -13.01 -16.10
C THR A 411 24.45 -14.43 -16.59
N ALA A 412 24.61 -15.40 -15.68
CA ALA A 412 24.82 -16.80 -16.04
C ALA A 412 23.63 -17.37 -16.83
N LEU A 413 22.40 -17.08 -16.39
CA LEU A 413 21.18 -17.52 -17.06
C LEU A 413 20.97 -16.83 -18.40
N ALA A 414 21.24 -15.53 -18.51
CA ALA A 414 21.17 -14.78 -19.76
C ALA A 414 22.23 -15.27 -20.78
N ALA A 415 23.47 -15.52 -20.33
CA ALA A 415 24.51 -16.09 -21.15
C ALA A 415 24.15 -17.51 -21.63
N GLN A 416 23.58 -18.34 -20.75
CA GLN A 416 23.10 -19.65 -21.14
C GLN A 416 21.95 -19.55 -22.13
N HIS A 417 20.97 -18.67 -21.90
CA HIS A 417 19.87 -18.42 -22.82
C HIS A 417 20.36 -17.99 -24.20
N ALA A 418 21.29 -17.04 -24.29
CA ALA A 418 21.85 -16.57 -25.56
C ALA A 418 22.53 -17.70 -26.34
N ARG A 419 23.39 -18.51 -25.68
CA ARG A 419 24.01 -19.70 -26.29
C ARG A 419 22.98 -20.69 -26.81
N ASN A 420 21.90 -20.89 -26.06
CA ASN A 420 20.85 -21.83 -26.42
C ASN A 420 20.01 -21.33 -27.58
N MET A 421 19.78 -20.01 -27.68
CA MET A 421 19.04 -19.41 -28.79
C MET A 421 19.77 -19.59 -30.13
N GLU A 422 21.10 -19.50 -30.14
CA GLU A 422 21.91 -19.84 -31.34
C GLU A 422 21.77 -21.33 -31.70
N ARG A 423 21.83 -22.22 -30.71
CA ARG A 423 21.65 -23.67 -30.92
C ARG A 423 20.24 -24.00 -31.43
N PHE A 424 19.20 -23.37 -30.89
CA PHE A 424 17.81 -23.60 -31.25
C PHE A 424 17.48 -23.15 -32.68
N ALA A 425 18.28 -22.25 -33.26
CA ALA A 425 18.13 -21.86 -34.66
C ALA A 425 18.69 -22.89 -35.67
N SER A 426 18.95 -24.14 -35.26
CA SER A 426 19.52 -25.19 -36.11
C SER A 426 18.50 -26.31 -36.44
N PRO A 427 18.53 -26.86 -37.67
CA PRO A 427 17.67 -27.97 -38.06
C PRO A 427 17.97 -29.25 -37.26
N GLU A 428 19.23 -29.46 -36.85
CA GLU A 428 19.62 -30.58 -35.97
C GLU A 428 18.88 -30.50 -34.64
N THR A 429 18.77 -29.30 -34.06
CA THR A 429 18.06 -29.12 -32.78
C THR A 429 16.56 -29.36 -32.91
N VAL A 430 15.93 -28.96 -34.02
CA VAL A 430 14.52 -29.29 -34.28
C VAL A 430 14.33 -30.80 -34.32
N ARG A 431 15.21 -31.53 -35.01
CA ARG A 431 15.15 -33.01 -35.06
C ARG A 431 15.32 -33.60 -33.67
N ASP A 432 16.37 -33.21 -32.94
CA ASP A 432 16.68 -33.75 -31.61
C ASP A 432 15.56 -33.46 -30.59
N LEU A 433 14.93 -32.27 -30.66
CA LEU A 433 13.74 -31.95 -29.84
C LEU A 433 12.51 -32.75 -30.26
N THR A 434 12.33 -33.01 -31.56
CA THR A 434 11.23 -33.84 -32.07
C THR A 434 11.37 -35.29 -31.59
N GLU A 435 12.59 -35.83 -31.54
CA GLU A 435 12.89 -37.12 -30.92
C GLU A 435 12.65 -37.08 -29.40
N ALA A 436 13.06 -36.01 -28.71
CA ALA A 436 12.83 -35.87 -27.27
C ALA A 436 11.34 -35.80 -26.90
N VAL A 437 10.49 -35.27 -27.78
CA VAL A 437 9.03 -35.26 -27.62
C VAL A 437 8.47 -36.67 -27.49
N ASP A 438 9.20 -37.73 -27.90
CA ASP A 438 8.81 -39.11 -27.66
C ASP A 438 8.68 -39.48 -26.18
N LEU A 439 9.38 -38.77 -25.30
CA LEU A 439 9.29 -38.93 -23.85
C LEU A 439 7.93 -38.51 -23.27
N ILE A 440 7.08 -37.83 -24.05
CA ILE A 440 5.75 -37.36 -23.61
C ILE A 440 4.73 -38.49 -23.77
N SER A 441 3.91 -38.70 -22.72
CA SER A 441 2.72 -39.52 -22.82
C SER A 441 1.57 -38.75 -23.49
N VAL A 442 1.07 -39.26 -24.61
CA VAL A 442 -0.05 -38.67 -25.37
C VAL A 442 -1.32 -38.58 -24.52
N SER A 443 -1.59 -39.58 -23.68
CA SER A 443 -2.76 -39.58 -22.81
C SER A 443 -2.64 -38.51 -21.72
N GLN A 444 -1.48 -38.42 -21.08
CA GLN A 444 -1.25 -37.43 -20.02
C GLN A 444 -1.27 -35.99 -20.52
N LEU A 445 -0.83 -35.73 -21.75
CA LEU A 445 -0.94 -34.41 -22.37
C LEU A 445 -2.41 -34.09 -22.66
N SER A 446 -3.16 -35.04 -23.22
CA SER A 446 -4.57 -34.83 -23.55
C SER A 446 -5.43 -34.62 -22.30
N GLU A 447 -5.24 -35.43 -21.27
CA GLU A 447 -5.91 -35.26 -19.96
C GLU A 447 -5.62 -33.89 -19.35
N PHE A 448 -4.35 -33.46 -19.37
CA PHE A 448 -3.98 -32.14 -18.88
C PHE A 448 -4.65 -31.01 -19.69
N VAL A 449 -4.60 -31.08 -21.02
CA VAL A 449 -5.19 -30.05 -21.88
C VAL A 449 -6.71 -29.96 -21.66
N GLU A 450 -7.38 -31.09 -21.50
CA GLU A 450 -8.81 -31.14 -21.21
C GLU A 450 -9.13 -30.51 -19.85
N GLU A 451 -8.35 -30.82 -18.82
CA GLU A 451 -8.47 -30.19 -17.49
C GLU A 451 -8.30 -28.67 -17.58
N GLN A 452 -7.29 -28.18 -18.31
CA GLN A 452 -7.04 -26.75 -18.44
C GLN A 452 -8.11 -26.03 -19.25
N ILE A 453 -8.60 -26.61 -20.35
CA ILE A 453 -9.72 -26.05 -21.10
C ILE A 453 -10.97 -25.95 -20.22
N ASN A 454 -11.21 -26.93 -19.33
CA ASN A 454 -12.33 -26.85 -18.39
C ASN A 454 -12.19 -25.72 -17.37
N LEU A 455 -10.96 -25.39 -16.96
CA LEU A 455 -10.67 -24.30 -16.02
C LEU A 455 -10.73 -22.92 -16.70
N ASP A 456 -10.09 -22.78 -17.85
CA ASP A 456 -9.95 -21.51 -18.57
C ASP A 456 -11.23 -21.11 -19.34
N LEU A 457 -11.99 -22.11 -19.80
CA LEU A 457 -13.23 -21.94 -20.57
C LEU A 457 -14.38 -22.70 -19.88
N PRO A 458 -14.83 -22.20 -18.71
CA PRO A 458 -15.92 -22.82 -17.98
C PRO A 458 -17.21 -22.73 -18.78
N LEU A 459 -18.02 -23.79 -18.75
CA LEU A 459 -19.34 -23.82 -19.38
C LEU A 459 -20.43 -23.20 -18.49
N ARG A 460 -20.09 -22.80 -17.26
CA ARG A 460 -21.03 -22.35 -16.23
C ARG A 460 -20.41 -21.22 -15.42
N TYR A 461 -21.23 -20.27 -15.00
CA TYR A 461 -20.86 -19.30 -13.97
C TYR A 461 -20.77 -19.97 -12.59
N PRO A 462 -19.97 -19.43 -11.65
CA PRO A 462 -19.71 -20.06 -10.33
C PRO A 462 -20.97 -20.43 -9.53
N ASP A 463 -22.05 -19.66 -9.71
CA ASP A 463 -23.32 -19.84 -8.99
C ASP A 463 -24.42 -20.51 -9.84
N SER A 464 -24.10 -20.94 -11.06
CA SER A 464 -25.06 -21.56 -11.99
C SER A 464 -24.90 -23.07 -12.07
N THR A 465 -26.02 -23.79 -12.00
CA THR A 465 -26.08 -25.23 -12.29
C THR A 465 -26.28 -25.53 -13.77
N GLU A 466 -26.71 -24.54 -14.56
CA GLU A 466 -27.00 -24.66 -15.99
C GLU A 466 -25.83 -24.18 -16.84
N VAL A 467 -25.66 -24.81 -18.00
CA VAL A 467 -24.69 -24.41 -19.03
C VAL A 467 -25.18 -23.12 -19.68
N ASP A 468 -24.29 -22.14 -19.80
CA ASP A 468 -24.58 -20.86 -20.44
C ASP A 468 -24.25 -20.95 -21.93
N GLU A 469 -25.20 -20.53 -22.78
CA GLU A 469 -25.08 -20.63 -24.24
C GLU A 469 -23.94 -19.75 -24.80
N ASP A 470 -23.67 -18.59 -24.18
CA ASP A 470 -22.59 -17.69 -24.60
C ASP A 470 -21.22 -18.29 -24.23
N LEU A 471 -21.10 -18.87 -23.03
CA LEU A 471 -19.88 -19.59 -22.60
C LEU A 471 -19.62 -20.83 -23.46
N GLU A 472 -20.67 -21.57 -23.84
CA GLU A 472 -20.55 -22.71 -24.75
C GLU A 472 -20.09 -22.27 -26.15
N ALA A 473 -20.63 -21.16 -26.66
CA ALA A 473 -20.22 -20.59 -27.95
C ALA A 473 -18.76 -20.09 -27.92
N ASP A 474 -18.35 -19.41 -26.85
CA ASP A 474 -16.96 -18.95 -26.65
C ASP A 474 -15.98 -20.12 -26.56
N ARG A 475 -16.33 -21.15 -25.78
CA ARG A 475 -15.53 -22.36 -25.66
C ARG A 475 -15.39 -23.06 -27.01
N SER A 476 -16.49 -23.20 -27.75
CA SER A 476 -16.49 -23.83 -29.07
C SER A 476 -15.59 -23.08 -30.06
N ARG A 477 -15.65 -21.74 -30.08
CA ARG A 477 -14.76 -20.90 -30.90
C ARG A 477 -13.30 -21.09 -30.53
N ALA A 478 -12.98 -21.06 -29.24
CA ALA A 478 -11.60 -21.20 -28.75
C ALA A 478 -11.03 -22.60 -29.04
N VAL A 479 -11.82 -23.65 -28.83
CA VAL A 479 -11.45 -25.04 -29.16
C VAL A 479 -11.20 -25.20 -30.65
N HIS A 480 -12.08 -24.67 -31.50
CA HIS A 480 -11.91 -24.74 -32.95
C HIS A 480 -10.62 -24.03 -33.42
N HIS A 481 -10.31 -22.87 -32.82
CA HIS A 481 -9.06 -22.15 -33.09
C HIS A 481 -7.82 -22.98 -32.69
N MET A 482 -7.85 -23.61 -31.52
CA MET A 482 -6.77 -24.51 -31.07
C MET A 482 -6.61 -25.70 -32.02
N GLU A 483 -7.71 -26.36 -32.43
CA GLU A 483 -7.64 -27.47 -33.38
C GLU A 483 -7.01 -27.04 -34.71
N SER A 484 -7.40 -25.87 -35.23
CA SER A 484 -6.83 -25.30 -36.45
C SER A 484 -5.31 -25.07 -36.33
N LEU A 485 -4.85 -24.50 -35.22
CA LEU A 485 -3.43 -24.34 -34.91
C LEU A 485 -2.71 -25.70 -34.84
N GLY A 486 -3.31 -26.70 -34.21
CA GLY A 486 -2.73 -28.04 -34.14
C GLY A 486 -2.62 -28.76 -35.49
N ASP A 487 -3.60 -28.57 -36.37
CA ASP A 487 -3.55 -29.11 -37.73
C ASP A 487 -2.47 -28.42 -38.58
N GLU A 488 -2.20 -27.13 -38.33
CA GLU A 488 -1.04 -26.44 -38.90
C GLU A 488 0.29 -27.01 -38.38
N ALA A 489 0.37 -27.33 -37.08
CA ALA A 489 1.53 -27.98 -36.47
C ALA A 489 1.92 -29.27 -37.20
N LYS A 490 0.93 -30.16 -37.37
CA LYS A 490 1.12 -31.48 -38.00
C LYS A 490 1.56 -31.39 -39.45
N ARG A 491 1.09 -30.37 -40.19
CA ARG A 491 1.52 -30.11 -41.58
C ARG A 491 2.96 -29.60 -41.67
N THR A 492 3.41 -28.92 -40.63
CA THR A 492 4.71 -28.25 -40.60
C THR A 492 5.83 -29.19 -40.12
N LEU A 493 5.58 -29.96 -39.06
CA LEU A 493 6.55 -30.86 -38.43
C LEU A 493 6.07 -32.33 -38.47
N PRO A 494 6.53 -33.13 -39.45
CA PRO A 494 6.26 -34.57 -39.47
C PRO A 494 6.97 -35.23 -38.29
N GLY A 495 6.23 -35.99 -37.47
CA GLY A 495 6.66 -36.54 -36.18
C GLY A 495 5.70 -36.23 -35.01
N LEU A 496 4.79 -35.28 -35.18
CA LEU A 496 3.78 -34.91 -34.17
C LEU A 496 2.40 -35.57 -34.39
N GLU A 497 2.28 -36.50 -35.35
CA GLU A 497 1.00 -37.08 -35.76
C GLU A 497 0.28 -37.84 -34.64
N ARG A 498 1.06 -38.37 -33.68
CA ARG A 498 0.54 -39.12 -32.53
C ARG A 498 -0.23 -38.26 -31.52
N PHE A 499 -0.06 -36.93 -31.55
CA PHE A 499 -0.75 -36.01 -30.64
C PHE A 499 -2.07 -35.52 -31.24
N SER A 500 -3.04 -35.19 -30.39
CA SER A 500 -4.29 -34.57 -30.85
C SER A 500 -4.01 -33.13 -31.33
N SER A 501 -4.77 -32.67 -32.31
CA SER A 501 -4.63 -31.30 -32.83
C SER A 501 -4.96 -30.28 -31.74
N LEU A 502 -5.98 -30.56 -30.92
CA LEU A 502 -6.33 -29.74 -29.76
C LEU A 502 -5.14 -29.53 -28.80
N SER A 503 -4.41 -30.60 -28.44
CA SER A 503 -3.28 -30.50 -27.51
C SER A 503 -2.10 -29.70 -28.09
N LEU A 504 -1.80 -29.88 -29.38
CA LEU A 504 -0.76 -29.11 -30.07
C LEU A 504 -1.12 -27.62 -30.18
N GLY A 505 -2.39 -27.33 -30.46
CA GLY A 505 -2.91 -25.96 -30.52
C GLY A 505 -2.91 -25.25 -29.17
N PHE A 506 -3.31 -25.95 -28.11
CA PHE A 506 -3.25 -25.45 -26.75
C PHE A 506 -1.83 -25.03 -26.37
N VAL A 507 -0.83 -25.90 -26.59
CA VAL A 507 0.58 -25.59 -26.31
C VAL A 507 1.05 -24.40 -27.13
N ALA A 508 0.66 -24.31 -28.40
CA ALA A 508 1.05 -23.21 -29.26
C ALA A 508 0.50 -21.85 -28.80
N LEU A 509 -0.73 -21.79 -28.31
CA LEU A 509 -1.27 -20.57 -27.70
C LEU A 509 -0.41 -20.11 -26.52
N TYR A 510 -0.15 -21.01 -25.58
CA TYR A 510 0.59 -20.70 -24.35
C TYR A 510 2.04 -20.30 -24.61
N VAL A 511 2.74 -20.95 -25.54
CA VAL A 511 4.12 -20.58 -25.90
C VAL A 511 4.20 -19.19 -26.53
N ASN A 512 3.16 -18.78 -27.26
CA ASN A 512 3.03 -17.43 -27.80
C ASN A 512 2.49 -16.42 -26.76
N GLY A 513 2.39 -16.79 -25.48
CA GLY A 513 1.97 -15.89 -24.41
C GLY A 513 0.45 -15.65 -24.31
N PHE A 514 -0.36 -16.48 -24.97
CA PHE A 514 -1.82 -16.39 -24.94
C PHE A 514 -2.44 -17.52 -24.12
N TYR A 515 -3.61 -17.25 -23.53
CA TYR A 515 -4.43 -18.25 -22.83
C TYR A 515 -5.68 -18.61 -23.67
N PRO A 516 -6.35 -19.76 -23.41
CA PRO A 516 -7.55 -20.17 -24.11
C PRO A 516 -8.67 -19.12 -23.94
N GLY A 517 -9.26 -18.67 -25.05
CA GLY A 517 -10.27 -17.60 -25.03
C GLY A 517 -9.70 -16.17 -24.98
N SER A 518 -8.38 -16.00 -25.03
CA SER A 518 -7.77 -14.67 -25.20
C SER A 518 -8.29 -13.99 -26.45
N ARG A 519 -8.68 -12.71 -26.32
CA ARG A 519 -9.10 -11.85 -27.45
C ARG A 519 -8.02 -11.72 -28.52
N TYR A 520 -6.76 -11.93 -28.17
CA TYR A 520 -5.61 -11.86 -29.06
C TYR A 520 -5.07 -13.23 -29.46
N GLY A 521 -5.72 -14.32 -29.07
CA GLY A 521 -5.27 -15.69 -29.35
C GLY A 521 -5.15 -16.02 -30.84
N TYR A 522 -5.85 -15.30 -31.71
CA TYR A 522 -5.72 -15.42 -33.17
C TYR A 522 -4.35 -14.97 -33.71
N LEU A 523 -3.55 -14.25 -32.92
CA LEU A 523 -2.18 -13.88 -33.26
C LEU A 523 -1.18 -15.02 -33.04
N ALA A 524 -1.56 -16.06 -32.29
CA ALA A 524 -0.71 -17.24 -32.16
C ALA A 524 -0.57 -17.95 -33.50
N GLN A 525 0.66 -18.35 -33.84
CA GLN A 525 0.97 -19.03 -35.09
C GLN A 525 1.91 -20.20 -34.81
N TRP A 526 1.77 -21.26 -35.61
CA TRP A 526 2.86 -22.21 -35.78
C TRP A 526 3.92 -21.63 -36.72
N PRO A 527 5.20 -21.99 -36.56
CA PRO A 527 6.29 -21.39 -37.29
C PRO A 527 6.34 -21.95 -38.69
N GLN A 528 6.88 -21.17 -39.61
CA GLN A 528 7.12 -21.64 -40.96
C GLN A 528 8.20 -22.74 -40.96
N LYS A 529 8.20 -23.61 -41.99
CA LYS A 529 9.14 -24.73 -42.13
C LYS A 529 10.63 -24.33 -42.07
N ALA A 530 10.97 -23.10 -42.46
CA ALA A 530 12.32 -22.58 -42.44
C ALA A 530 12.71 -21.87 -41.12
N ASP A 531 11.75 -21.64 -40.22
CA ASP A 531 12.00 -20.96 -38.94
C ASP A 531 12.30 -21.98 -37.84
N HIS A 532 13.53 -22.49 -37.85
CA HIS A 532 13.99 -23.50 -36.90
C HIS A 532 13.93 -23.01 -35.45
N LEU A 533 14.21 -21.73 -35.21
CA LEU A 533 14.18 -21.16 -33.87
C LEU A 533 12.77 -21.22 -33.27
N ALA A 534 11.77 -20.78 -34.02
CA ALA A 534 10.39 -20.81 -33.55
C ALA A 534 9.84 -22.25 -33.46
N GLN A 535 10.29 -23.17 -34.34
CA GLN A 535 9.99 -24.61 -34.19
C GLN A 535 10.57 -25.19 -32.90
N SER A 536 11.85 -24.92 -32.60
CA SER A 536 12.49 -25.36 -31.38
C SER A 536 11.83 -24.78 -30.12
N LYS A 537 11.37 -23.52 -30.16
CA LYS A 537 10.61 -22.91 -29.05
C LYS A 537 9.28 -23.62 -28.79
N LEU A 538 8.52 -23.97 -29.83
CA LEU A 538 7.25 -24.66 -29.66
C LEU A 538 7.43 -26.11 -29.22
N LEU A 539 8.41 -26.83 -29.78
CA LEU A 539 8.76 -28.19 -29.33
C LEU A 539 9.23 -28.18 -27.86
N SER A 540 9.98 -27.14 -27.46
CA SER A 540 10.35 -26.90 -26.07
C SER A 540 9.13 -26.70 -25.18
N GLY A 541 8.15 -25.90 -25.61
CA GLY A 541 6.89 -25.71 -24.91
C GLY A 541 6.06 -26.98 -24.77
N LEU A 542 6.05 -27.82 -25.81
CA LEU A 542 5.41 -29.13 -25.80
C LEU A 542 6.04 -30.04 -24.74
N LEU A 543 7.37 -30.06 -24.67
CA LEU A 543 8.10 -30.75 -23.61
C LEU A 543 7.82 -30.15 -22.22
N ALA A 544 7.51 -28.87 -22.08
CA ALA A 544 7.26 -28.24 -20.79
C ALA A 544 5.77 -28.08 -20.42
N TYR A 545 4.85 -28.77 -21.11
CA TYR A 545 3.42 -28.45 -21.09
C TYR A 545 2.78 -28.31 -19.69
N LYS A 546 3.13 -29.17 -18.72
CA LYS A 546 2.63 -29.10 -17.33
C LYS A 546 3.02 -27.82 -16.59
N GLY A 547 4.04 -27.14 -17.09
CA GLY A 547 4.59 -25.90 -16.57
C GLY A 547 3.92 -24.63 -17.06
N LEU A 548 3.27 -24.68 -18.23
CA LEU A 548 2.74 -23.52 -18.94
C LEU A 548 1.64 -22.77 -18.16
N VAL A 549 0.95 -23.45 -17.25
CA VAL A 549 -0.21 -22.93 -16.51
C VAL A 549 0.17 -22.23 -15.21
N LYS A 550 1.34 -22.54 -14.63
CA LYS A 550 1.62 -22.14 -13.24
C LYS A 550 2.04 -20.69 -13.07
N GLN A 551 2.50 -19.99 -14.10
CA GLN A 551 2.83 -18.55 -14.09
C GLN A 551 2.77 -17.99 -15.52
N SER A 552 2.49 -16.70 -15.68
CA SER A 552 2.62 -15.98 -16.96
C SER A 552 4.06 -16.01 -17.44
N LEU A 553 4.44 -17.06 -18.15
CA LEU A 553 5.75 -17.17 -18.78
C LEU A 553 5.74 -16.25 -19.99
N SER A 554 6.44 -15.13 -19.87
CA SER A 554 6.69 -14.22 -21.00
C SER A 554 7.35 -14.99 -22.15
N GLU A 555 7.14 -14.51 -23.38
CA GLU A 555 7.70 -15.07 -24.62
C GLU A 555 9.18 -15.46 -24.44
N GLY A 556 9.49 -16.75 -24.53
CA GLY A 556 10.86 -17.26 -24.43
C GLY A 556 11.45 -17.28 -23.01
N SER A 557 10.67 -17.69 -22.00
CA SER A 557 11.17 -17.79 -20.63
C SER A 557 12.51 -18.51 -20.56
N VAL A 558 13.46 -17.86 -19.89
CA VAL A 558 14.81 -18.38 -19.68
C VAL A 558 14.76 -19.78 -19.08
N ALA A 559 13.77 -20.03 -18.21
CA ALA A 559 13.49 -21.33 -17.63
C ALA A 559 13.23 -22.43 -18.68
N LEU A 560 12.40 -22.15 -19.68
CA LEU A 560 12.07 -23.10 -20.74
C LEU A 560 13.30 -23.44 -21.58
N VAL A 561 14.02 -22.42 -22.04
CA VAL A 561 15.17 -22.56 -22.94
C VAL A 561 16.33 -23.30 -22.27
N VAL A 562 16.58 -23.02 -20.99
CA VAL A 562 17.67 -23.69 -20.25
C VAL A 562 17.29 -25.14 -19.91
N ALA A 563 16.07 -25.41 -19.47
CA ALA A 563 15.62 -26.79 -19.18
C ALA A 563 15.66 -27.68 -20.43
N MET A 564 15.29 -27.16 -21.60
CA MET A 564 15.31 -27.93 -22.84
C MET A 564 16.72 -28.14 -23.40
N THR A 565 17.68 -27.32 -23.00
CA THR A 565 19.09 -27.56 -23.31
C THR A 565 19.66 -28.75 -22.53
N ALA A 566 19.17 -29.00 -21.32
CA ALA A 566 19.53 -30.19 -20.56
C ALA A 566 19.16 -31.48 -21.31
N VAL A 567 18.00 -31.50 -21.98
CA VAL A 567 17.57 -32.60 -22.88
C VAL A 567 18.59 -32.79 -24.01
N LEU A 568 18.90 -31.71 -24.72
CA LEU A 568 19.80 -31.73 -25.87
C LEU A 568 21.27 -32.00 -25.52
N SER A 569 21.64 -31.91 -24.25
CA SER A 569 22.98 -32.26 -23.77
C SER A 569 23.15 -33.77 -23.56
N GLY A 570 22.09 -34.57 -23.72
CA GLY A 570 22.11 -36.03 -23.54
C GLY A 570 22.22 -36.49 -22.08
N ASN A 571 22.12 -35.55 -21.14
CA ASN A 571 22.32 -35.78 -19.71
C ASN A 571 21.04 -36.19 -18.96
N LEU A 572 19.88 -36.20 -19.62
CA LEU A 572 18.59 -36.56 -19.03
C LEU A 572 18.20 -37.99 -19.41
N ARG A 573 17.70 -38.76 -18.44
CA ARG A 573 17.36 -40.18 -18.61
C ARG A 573 15.86 -40.45 -18.76
N ASN A 574 14.99 -39.53 -18.32
CA ASN A 574 13.53 -39.73 -18.31
C ASN A 574 12.75 -38.41 -18.19
N ARG A 575 11.42 -38.52 -18.35
CA ARG A 575 10.47 -37.39 -18.22
C ARG A 575 10.46 -36.73 -16.84
N SER A 576 10.61 -37.48 -15.75
CA SER A 576 10.57 -36.92 -14.40
C SER A 576 11.75 -36.02 -14.08
N GLU A 577 12.93 -36.33 -14.62
CA GLU A 577 14.11 -35.45 -14.51
C GLU A 577 13.89 -34.14 -15.27
N LEU A 578 13.26 -34.20 -16.44
CA LEU A 578 12.89 -33.02 -17.22
C LEU A 578 11.88 -32.14 -16.49
N ASP A 579 10.84 -32.73 -15.91
CA ASP A 579 9.87 -32.01 -15.07
C ASP A 579 10.57 -31.34 -13.86
N SER A 580 11.53 -32.02 -13.24
CA SER A 580 12.30 -31.48 -12.10
C SER A 580 13.16 -30.27 -12.49
N VAL A 581 13.94 -30.37 -13.57
CA VAL A 581 14.79 -29.26 -14.06
C VAL A 581 13.94 -28.06 -14.47
N TYR A 582 12.82 -28.30 -15.15
CA TYR A 582 11.92 -27.24 -15.55
C TYR A 582 11.29 -26.54 -14.33
N LEU A 583 10.77 -27.29 -13.36
CA LEU A 583 10.20 -26.73 -12.14
C LEU A 583 11.25 -25.97 -11.32
N SER A 584 12.48 -26.48 -11.26
CA SER A 584 13.64 -25.81 -10.66
C SER A 584 13.87 -24.46 -11.33
N ALA A 585 13.84 -24.40 -12.66
CA ALA A 585 14.04 -23.15 -13.40
C ALA A 585 12.94 -22.11 -13.16
N CYS A 586 11.67 -22.54 -13.11
CA CYS A 586 10.57 -21.65 -12.75
C CYS A 586 10.70 -21.12 -11.30
N ARG A 587 11.16 -21.97 -10.35
CA ARG A 587 11.42 -21.53 -8.97
C ARG A 587 12.52 -20.47 -8.92
N ILE A 588 13.63 -20.68 -9.62
CA ILE A 588 14.74 -19.71 -9.69
C ILE A 588 14.29 -18.41 -10.35
N GLU A 589 13.51 -18.45 -11.43
CA GLU A 589 13.01 -17.24 -12.08
C GLU A 589 12.07 -16.44 -11.15
N ALA A 590 11.14 -17.11 -10.46
CA ALA A 590 10.29 -16.47 -9.47
C ALA A 590 11.12 -15.88 -8.31
N HIS A 591 12.19 -16.55 -7.92
CA HIS A 591 13.10 -16.07 -6.89
C HIS A 591 13.89 -14.84 -7.33
N LEU A 592 14.42 -14.83 -8.55
CA LEU A 592 15.09 -13.67 -9.14
C LEU A 592 14.15 -12.48 -9.24
N LYS A 593 12.89 -12.67 -9.64
CA LYS A 593 11.88 -11.60 -9.66
C LYS A 593 11.66 -11.02 -8.25
N LEU A 594 11.63 -11.88 -7.23
CA LEU A 594 11.50 -11.44 -5.84
C LEU A 594 12.73 -10.64 -5.38
N VAL A 595 13.94 -11.18 -5.57
CA VAL A 595 15.19 -10.52 -5.17
C VAL A 595 15.40 -9.22 -5.95
N GLY A 596 15.12 -9.19 -7.25
CA GLY A 596 15.19 -7.99 -8.08
C GLY A 596 14.25 -6.90 -7.56
N ARG A 597 12.99 -7.25 -7.23
CA ARG A 597 12.06 -6.31 -6.60
C ARG A 597 12.59 -5.79 -5.27
N GLN A 598 13.16 -6.65 -4.44
CA GLN A 598 13.77 -6.24 -3.17
C GLN A 598 14.94 -5.28 -3.41
N LEU A 599 15.81 -5.56 -4.39
CA LEU A 599 16.94 -4.69 -4.75
C LEU A 599 16.47 -3.33 -5.25
N ASP A 600 15.43 -3.28 -6.08
CA ASP A 600 14.81 -2.03 -6.54
C ASP A 600 14.24 -1.22 -5.37
N GLU A 601 13.57 -1.91 -4.43
CA GLU A 601 13.07 -1.29 -3.21
C GLU A 601 14.19 -0.78 -2.30
N ALA A 602 15.30 -1.51 -2.19
CA ALA A 602 16.49 -1.09 -1.46
C ALA A 602 17.20 0.09 -2.15
N ALA A 603 17.26 0.11 -3.47
CA ALA A 603 17.80 1.23 -4.23
C ALA A 603 16.94 2.49 -4.05
N ALA A 604 15.60 2.35 -4.08
CA ALA A 604 14.68 3.42 -3.76
C ALA A 604 14.85 3.90 -2.31
N TRP A 605 15.00 2.97 -1.37
CA TRP A 605 15.28 3.28 0.03
C TRP A 605 16.55 4.14 0.18
N ARG A 606 17.64 3.75 -0.49
CA ARG A 606 18.93 4.49 -0.46
C ARG A 606 18.84 5.86 -1.13
N LYS A 607 18.05 5.97 -2.19
CA LYS A 607 17.80 7.26 -2.86
C LYS A 607 17.18 8.25 -1.89
N VAL A 608 16.18 7.81 -1.11
CA VAL A 608 15.54 8.64 -0.09
C VAL A 608 16.54 9.07 1.00
N GLU A 609 17.47 8.21 1.41
CA GLU A 609 18.54 8.60 2.35
C GLU A 609 19.53 9.62 1.77
N SER A 610 19.86 9.49 0.47
CA SER A 610 20.69 10.46 -0.24
C SER A 610 20.01 11.83 -0.33
N GLU A 611 18.71 11.85 -0.66
CA GLU A 611 17.89 13.06 -0.70
C GLU A 611 17.82 13.70 0.68
N ALA A 612 17.60 12.92 1.75
CA ALA A 612 17.62 13.42 3.12
C ALA A 612 19.01 13.98 3.52
N ALA A 613 20.11 13.34 3.11
CA ALA A 613 21.45 13.86 3.34
C ALA A 613 21.72 15.17 2.59
N GLU A 614 21.16 15.35 1.39
CA GLU A 614 21.22 16.60 0.63
C GLU A 614 20.39 17.70 1.30
N CYS A 615 19.15 17.41 1.71
CA CYS A 615 18.32 18.34 2.49
C CYS A 615 19.06 18.86 3.73
N ARG A 616 19.69 17.96 4.49
CA ARG A 616 20.51 18.29 5.67
C ARG A 616 21.67 19.23 5.35
N ARG A 617 22.36 19.03 4.22
CA ARG A 617 23.45 19.94 3.78
C ARG A 617 22.96 21.36 3.48
N HIS A 618 21.72 21.51 3.00
CA HIS A 618 21.11 22.81 2.76
C HIS A 618 20.56 23.48 4.04
N GLY A 619 20.52 22.76 5.17
CA GLY A 619 20.25 23.29 6.51
C GLY A 619 18.81 23.77 6.78
N LYS A 620 17.95 23.82 5.76
CA LYS A 620 16.55 24.27 5.91
C LYS A 620 15.66 23.21 6.54
N PHE A 621 15.85 21.95 6.17
CA PHE A 621 15.07 20.80 6.63
C PHE A 621 15.97 19.56 6.75
N MET A 622 15.69 18.69 7.72
CA MET A 622 16.34 17.39 7.85
C MET A 622 15.80 16.40 6.80
N ARG A 623 14.48 16.46 6.55
CA ARG A 623 13.78 15.55 5.66
C ARG A 623 12.42 16.12 5.25
N THR A 624 11.94 15.76 4.07
CA THR A 624 10.69 16.30 3.53
C THR A 624 9.84 15.20 2.89
N GLY A 625 8.52 15.39 2.93
CA GLY A 625 7.57 14.59 2.16
C GLY A 625 7.42 15.08 0.72
N GLU A 626 6.32 14.68 0.08
CA GLU A 626 5.98 15.15 -1.26
C GLU A 626 5.80 16.68 -1.29
N PRO A 627 6.26 17.36 -2.35
CA PRO A 627 6.04 18.79 -2.50
C PRO A 627 4.56 19.11 -2.66
N ILE A 628 4.12 20.23 -2.08
CA ILE A 628 2.78 20.76 -2.29
C ILE A 628 2.76 21.43 -3.67
N PRO A 629 1.77 21.10 -4.54
CA PRO A 629 1.70 21.71 -5.85
C PRO A 629 1.41 23.21 -5.73
N GLU A 630 2.11 24.01 -6.52
CA GLU A 630 1.91 25.48 -6.59
C GLU A 630 0.53 25.85 -7.15
N THR A 631 -0.08 24.94 -7.91
CA THR A 631 -1.41 25.10 -8.49
C THR A 631 -2.37 24.06 -7.92
N ARG A 632 -3.63 24.45 -7.71
CA ARG A 632 -4.68 23.56 -7.22
C ARG A 632 -4.76 22.26 -8.06
N PRO A 633 -4.62 21.08 -7.45
CA PRO A 633 -4.80 19.81 -8.16
C PRO A 633 -6.26 19.66 -8.59
N ARG A 634 -6.47 19.14 -9.80
CA ARG A 634 -7.82 18.86 -10.32
C ARG A 634 -8.39 17.61 -9.66
N SER A 635 -9.68 17.62 -9.35
CA SER A 635 -10.38 16.38 -8.92
C SER A 635 -10.43 15.37 -10.07
N MET A 636 -10.67 14.10 -9.75
CA MET A 636 -10.86 13.07 -10.78
C MET A 636 -12.02 13.45 -11.72
N ALA A 637 -13.12 13.97 -11.18
CA ALA A 637 -14.25 14.46 -11.96
C ALA A 637 -13.85 15.63 -12.89
N GLU A 638 -13.05 16.58 -12.42
CA GLU A 638 -12.55 17.71 -13.23
C GLU A 638 -11.57 17.23 -14.32
N ALA A 639 -10.71 16.26 -14.00
CA ALA A 639 -9.79 15.65 -14.95
C ALA A 639 -10.54 14.89 -16.05
N PHE A 640 -11.51 14.05 -15.67
CA PHE A 640 -12.37 13.35 -16.63
C PHE A 640 -13.19 14.32 -17.49
N ALA A 641 -13.80 15.35 -16.89
CA ALA A 641 -14.52 16.37 -17.62
C ALA A 641 -13.60 17.10 -18.64
N GLY A 642 -12.37 17.41 -18.23
CA GLY A 642 -11.33 17.95 -19.12
C GLY A 642 -11.02 17.02 -20.29
N MET A 643 -10.75 15.73 -20.02
CA MET A 643 -10.48 14.72 -21.05
C MET A 643 -11.67 14.53 -22.00
N TYR A 644 -12.91 14.52 -21.51
CA TYR A 644 -14.11 14.44 -22.35
C TYR A 644 -14.29 15.67 -23.23
N THR A 645 -13.91 16.84 -22.75
CA THR A 645 -13.98 18.10 -23.49
C THR A 645 -12.89 18.17 -24.56
N GLU A 646 -11.67 17.73 -24.24
CA GLU A 646 -10.54 17.62 -25.19
C GLU A 646 -10.77 16.53 -26.25
N ALA A 647 -11.33 15.38 -25.86
CA ALA A 647 -11.73 14.34 -26.80
C ALA A 647 -12.78 14.88 -27.78
N ARG A 648 -13.83 15.57 -27.31
CA ARG A 648 -14.83 16.21 -28.19
C ARG A 648 -14.24 17.30 -29.09
N GLY A 649 -13.19 18.00 -28.66
CA GLY A 649 -12.48 18.97 -29.48
C GLY A 649 -11.68 18.35 -30.65
N ASN A 650 -11.26 17.09 -30.51
CA ASN A 650 -10.43 16.38 -31.49
C ASN A 650 -11.19 15.36 -32.37
N TYR A 651 -12.50 15.15 -32.15
CA TYR A 651 -13.31 14.25 -32.98
C TYR A 651 -13.94 14.97 -34.18
N ASN A 652 -13.45 14.65 -35.38
CA ASN A 652 -14.04 15.06 -36.66
C ASN A 652 -15.48 14.49 -36.79
N PRO A 653 -16.53 15.31 -36.98
CA PRO A 653 -17.93 14.86 -36.96
C PRO A 653 -18.34 13.88 -38.07
N ASN A 654 -17.46 13.60 -39.03
CA ASN A 654 -17.80 12.82 -40.23
C ASN A 654 -17.71 11.29 -40.08
N PHE A 655 -17.42 10.76 -38.88
CA PHE A 655 -17.21 9.31 -38.70
C PHE A 655 -18.47 8.49 -38.35
N PHE A 656 -19.62 9.13 -38.12
CA PHE A 656 -20.91 8.44 -37.80
C PHE A 656 -22.02 8.71 -38.83
N GLN A 657 -21.69 8.68 -40.12
CA GLN A 657 -22.67 8.52 -41.19
C GLN A 657 -22.38 7.26 -42.01
N LEU A 658 -22.42 6.08 -41.39
CA LEU A 658 -22.50 4.80 -42.11
C LEU A 658 -22.97 3.72 -41.14
N THR A 659 -24.28 3.71 -40.85
CA THR A 659 -25.12 2.51 -40.59
C THR A 659 -26.49 2.99 -40.11
N ALA A 660 -27.28 3.49 -41.05
CA ALA A 660 -28.74 3.59 -40.92
C ALA A 660 -29.35 3.43 -42.32
N SER A 661 -29.13 2.28 -42.96
CA SER A 661 -29.96 1.79 -44.06
C SER A 661 -29.71 0.31 -44.34
N LYS A 662 -30.36 -0.56 -43.58
CA LYS A 662 -31.15 -1.74 -44.00
C LYS A 662 -31.42 -2.64 -42.81
#